data_AF-A0AAV9VUZ6-F1
#
_entry.id   AF-A0AAV9VUZ6-F1
#
_cell.length_a   1.000
_cell.length_b   1.000
_cell.length_c   1.000
_cell.angle_alpha   90.00
_cell.angle_beta   90.00
_cell.angle_gamma   90.00
#
_symmetry.space_group_name_H-M   'P 1'
#
loop_
_entity.id
_entity.type
_entity.pdbx_description
1 polymer ?
#
loop_
_entity_poly.entity_id
_entity_poly.type
_entity_poly.pdbx_seq_one_letter_code
_entity_poly.pdbx_strand_id
1 'polypeptide(L)'
;MPPSFSLLSIYTILLFLLSIANAIPVNDVAVEVTNAVLEPRAAPDNFWLTQMTHGSSPYAPAGYPIFRNVKDYGAVGDGVTDDTDAINAAASAGGRCEGDCGSSSVLGAVVYFPSGTYKISKPIFQHYYTQFIGNPNSRPILKATAGFKGIALIDSDFYIPGGNGAQWYINQSNFFRQIRNLILDITDMPGLIRDGDSVWTPTALHWQVAQATSLQNIHFIMSTAPGNNQTGIFMENGSGGFIGDLTFYGGQFGMRCGAQQFTARDLHFTSCITAIQMIWDWTWTWRNIHIYSCWVGIDVTGDGSANGQPIGSITVLDSSFASVPIAILTSGRTNINLDNVQIISCDIVVGKPGGPTILAGGDRVIASWMTGRLYDSYDSKGTTFTGVPKYIPSKPSGLLDSSGAFFVRSKPQYETLSSSSFLNVKSAGAQGNGQADDTAAINSALQSGKIVFFPAGIYKVTSTINVPVGARIVGESWSQIMGTGSYFADAENPKVVVKVGNAGDAGVIEIQDMIFTTSGATAGAIIMEWNVKQSSQGSAAMWDSHIRVGGAAGTGLQASDCPKLTGSMNMDCMAASMLLHLTKQSSAYLENVWAWVADHDVDIPEQTQIDIYVARGVLIESTAPTWLWGTASEHSTLYQYQLAGASNVFMGLIQTESPYYQPLPLAPLPWTIIDGTNSQFTEDPTFVECLTLETNITTCAVSWALRILDSSDIYAYGIGFYSWFQSYDQACVPLENCQSRLIQTAFSEKIYLYGIATKGSQEVVSPTGSNLVAAIQPDNQNGYTTSIAAWLPLAQPGSAALGKKRSAGSEWVYTQAAANAVDRISIWGAFGDSYSAGPGAGKYTKEYIYKSRLDGQLKDCMIYNQNYAYQLFNSPSPASRDVTRSGTFWMNSCTGARNAAPPLSQGDPVTMTEQLRYLRGDEDFITLSIGGNDINFADMADACVFGFRPKNNKKCQYYRTEAAKALLPYGEIRRLLRQTYISLINAYYNNGVSNNLLGRKPHFTIFVTNYIELFRVKPADGTTTNCGEINFKYKAVPGQVDQNPDSNPAKMVETERKYWADLLSYLNTAIINAIHDVNMMGAQYANRLVYVDVDSHYDGHRFCEGGVSEPAYFFTKSNFYLPSLISLLNPLKARDTSSPEDANYTLTAAIENYKRDTEVASEIDVPDWVDEEQLLRSVNSLFGSPNAVQDIIDDIADANPTFNKRTMYDDLVRYAVGLVRTAHPTPAGFKSAKIALCDALCARFPNTVNCPRTDATCA
;
A
#
# COMPACT_ATOMS: atom_id res chain seq x y z
N MET A 1 21.51 -26.91 57.96
CA MET A 1 22.91 -27.38 57.78
C MET A 1 23.14 -27.49 56.28
N PRO A 2 24.20 -26.89 55.71
CA PRO A 2 24.52 -27.08 54.30
C PRO A 2 25.24 -28.42 54.07
N PRO A 3 24.95 -29.17 52.99
CA PRO A 3 25.81 -30.25 52.54
C PRO A 3 27.10 -29.68 51.93
N SER A 4 28.23 -30.34 52.15
CA SER A 4 29.53 -29.91 51.65
C SER A 4 29.74 -30.33 50.18
N PHE A 5 29.93 -29.35 49.29
CA PHE A 5 30.41 -29.62 47.93
C PHE A 5 31.84 -30.15 47.97
N SER A 6 32.11 -31.20 47.20
CA SER A 6 33.44 -31.81 47.12
C SER A 6 34.32 -31.12 46.08
N LEU A 7 35.63 -31.09 46.33
CA LEU A 7 36.65 -30.56 45.40
C LEU A 7 36.62 -31.24 44.01
N LEU A 8 36.08 -32.45 43.91
CA LEU A 8 35.95 -33.18 42.65
C LEU A 8 35.01 -32.46 41.68
N SER A 9 33.91 -31.88 42.18
CA SER A 9 32.93 -31.15 41.37
C SER A 9 33.54 -29.90 40.71
N ILE A 10 34.45 -29.22 41.40
CA ILE A 10 35.16 -28.04 40.88
C ILE A 10 36.13 -28.45 39.76
N TYR A 11 36.82 -29.58 39.91
CA TYR A 11 37.71 -30.11 38.88
C TYR A 11 36.98 -30.51 37.59
N THR A 12 35.80 -31.13 37.71
CA THR A 12 34.98 -31.46 36.52
C THR A 12 34.51 -30.20 35.79
N ILE A 13 34.14 -29.14 36.52
CA ILE A 13 33.73 -27.85 35.93
C ILE A 13 34.91 -27.17 35.21
N LEU A 14 36.12 -27.14 35.81
CA LEU A 14 37.30 -26.59 35.14
C LEU A 14 37.67 -27.38 33.86
N LEU A 15 37.56 -28.71 33.89
CA LEU A 15 37.82 -29.54 32.70
C LEU A 15 36.80 -29.29 31.59
N PHE A 16 35.52 -29.06 31.93
CA PHE A 16 34.47 -28.72 30.96
C PHE A 16 34.70 -27.33 30.33
N LEU A 17 35.09 -26.34 31.14
CA LEU A 17 35.47 -25.01 30.63
C LEU A 17 36.71 -25.06 29.71
N LEU A 18 37.70 -25.91 30.03
CA LEU A 18 38.89 -26.13 29.19
C LEU A 18 38.59 -26.86 27.87
N SER A 19 37.54 -27.68 27.79
CA SER A 19 37.13 -28.29 26.52
C SER A 19 36.36 -27.33 25.60
N ILE A 20 35.64 -26.35 26.15
CA ILE A 20 34.95 -25.31 25.37
C ILE A 20 35.97 -24.36 24.71
N ALA A 21 37.08 -24.05 25.39
CA ALA A 21 38.11 -23.13 24.89
C ALA A 21 38.91 -23.63 23.67
N ASN A 22 38.82 -24.92 23.31
CA ASN A 22 39.60 -25.54 22.22
C ASN A 22 38.74 -25.99 21.02
N ALA A 23 37.49 -25.53 20.92
CA ALA A 23 36.55 -25.93 19.87
C ALA A 23 36.35 -24.88 18.75
N ILE A 24 37.19 -23.84 18.69
CA ILE A 24 37.19 -22.85 17.60
C ILE A 24 38.18 -23.30 16.52
N PRO A 25 37.73 -23.67 15.30
CA PRO A 25 38.64 -23.96 14.20
C PRO A 25 39.24 -22.66 13.65
N VAL A 26 40.48 -22.36 14.02
CA VAL A 26 41.29 -21.32 13.37
C VAL A 26 41.68 -21.84 11.98
N ASN A 27 40.81 -21.60 11.00
CA ASN A 27 41.12 -21.82 9.60
C ASN A 27 42.03 -20.69 9.11
N ASP A 28 43.32 -20.99 8.93
CA ASP A 28 44.25 -20.15 8.18
C ASP A 28 43.81 -20.05 6.71
N VAL A 29 42.90 -19.10 6.43
CA VAL A 29 42.59 -18.69 5.06
C VAL A 29 43.79 -17.89 4.56
N ALA A 30 44.57 -18.50 3.67
CA ALA A 30 45.66 -17.82 2.97
C ALA A 30 45.09 -16.71 2.08
N VAL A 31 45.05 -15.48 2.60
CA VAL A 31 44.62 -14.29 1.85
C VAL A 31 45.66 -13.98 0.77
N GLU A 32 45.25 -14.00 -0.50
CA GLU A 32 46.04 -13.39 -1.56
C GLU A 32 46.13 -11.88 -1.31
N VAL A 33 47.33 -11.41 -0.96
CA VAL A 33 47.60 -10.00 -0.68
C VAL A 33 47.61 -9.21 -2.00
N THR A 34 46.42 -8.87 -2.46
CA THR A 34 46.21 -7.68 -3.28
C THR A 34 46.61 -6.44 -2.46
N ASN A 35 47.13 -5.40 -3.12
CA ASN A 35 47.77 -4.27 -2.43
C ASN A 35 46.77 -3.43 -1.62
N ALA A 36 46.54 -3.81 -0.36
CA ALA A 36 45.73 -3.05 0.57
C ALA A 36 46.38 -1.71 0.90
N VAL A 37 45.67 -0.61 0.65
CA VAL A 37 46.02 0.71 1.17
C VAL A 37 45.87 0.67 2.69
N LEU A 38 46.94 1.04 3.41
CA LEU A 38 46.93 1.04 4.88
C LEU A 38 46.23 2.30 5.39
N GLU A 39 44.99 2.15 5.85
CA GLU A 39 44.23 3.25 6.45
C GLU A 39 44.90 3.78 7.74
N PRO A 40 45.03 5.10 7.94
CA PRO A 40 45.66 5.66 9.13
C PRO A 40 44.77 5.50 10.37
N ARG A 41 45.30 4.84 11.40
CA ARG A 41 44.56 4.59 12.66
C ARG A 41 44.50 5.81 13.57
N ALA A 42 43.38 5.96 14.28
CA ALA A 42 43.23 6.91 15.38
C ALA A 42 44.05 6.51 16.62
N ALA A 43 44.30 7.49 17.50
CA ALA A 43 44.70 7.26 18.89
C ALA A 43 43.44 7.13 19.78
N PRO A 44 43.50 6.50 20.97
CA PRO A 44 42.31 6.17 21.76
C PRO A 44 41.37 7.35 22.07
N ASP A 45 41.90 8.55 22.34
CA ASP A 45 41.08 9.74 22.62
C ASP A 45 40.74 10.58 21.37
N ASN A 46 41.34 10.24 20.21
CA ASN A 46 41.20 10.98 18.94
C ASN A 46 40.10 10.38 18.06
N PHE A 47 38.88 10.25 18.57
CA PHE A 47 37.73 9.85 17.75
C PHE A 47 37.50 10.89 16.63
N TRP A 48 37.40 10.43 15.37
CA TRP A 48 37.48 11.27 14.17
C TRP A 48 36.56 12.49 14.20
N LEU A 49 35.34 12.35 14.73
CA LEU A 49 34.32 13.39 14.80
C LEU A 49 34.82 14.66 15.50
N THR A 50 35.62 14.51 16.56
CA THR A 50 36.18 15.61 17.37
C THR A 50 37.18 16.50 16.63
N GLN A 51 37.63 16.07 15.44
CA GLN A 51 38.62 16.76 14.62
C GLN A 51 38.03 17.33 13.32
N MET A 52 36.72 17.18 13.11
CA MET A 52 36.04 17.67 11.93
C MET A 52 35.61 19.14 12.09
N THR A 53 35.52 19.86 10.97
CA THR A 53 34.84 21.17 10.97
C THR A 53 33.33 20.96 11.03
N HIS A 54 32.75 21.18 12.20
CA HIS A 54 31.33 21.04 12.51
C HIS A 54 30.44 22.03 11.75
N GLY A 55 29.15 21.71 11.67
CA GLY A 55 28.15 22.43 10.88
C GLY A 55 27.32 23.45 11.67
N SER A 56 26.21 23.83 11.05
CA SER A 56 25.32 24.91 11.47
C SER A 56 23.88 24.65 10.99
N SER A 57 22.89 24.74 11.87
CA SER A 57 21.48 24.74 11.47
C SER A 57 21.11 26.09 10.83
N PRO A 58 20.67 26.16 9.56
CA PRO A 58 20.48 27.44 8.86
C PRO A 58 19.33 28.31 9.38
N TYR A 59 18.38 27.71 10.11
CA TYR A 59 17.20 28.38 10.67
C TYR A 59 17.25 28.50 12.19
N ALA A 60 18.34 28.07 12.84
CA ALA A 60 18.60 28.34 14.25
C ALA A 60 19.12 29.78 14.48
N PRO A 61 19.14 30.28 15.73
CA PRO A 61 19.73 31.57 16.06
C PRO A 61 21.18 31.72 15.59
N ALA A 62 21.57 32.93 15.20
CA ALA A 62 22.92 33.19 14.69
C ALA A 62 24.00 32.86 15.74
N GLY A 63 24.93 31.97 15.38
CA GLY A 63 25.98 31.49 16.29
C GLY A 63 25.60 30.27 17.14
N TYR A 64 24.42 29.67 16.93
CA TYR A 64 23.98 28.46 17.62
C TYR A 64 24.98 27.29 17.41
N PRO A 65 25.55 26.71 18.49
CA PRO A 65 26.49 25.61 18.37
C PRO A 65 25.75 24.29 18.08
N ILE A 66 26.22 23.49 17.12
CA ILE A 66 25.68 22.12 16.89
C ILE A 66 26.43 21.10 17.74
N PHE A 67 27.76 21.06 17.62
CA PHE A 67 28.62 20.19 18.40
C PHE A 67 28.96 20.84 19.75
N ARG A 68 28.80 20.09 20.84
CA ARG A 68 29.23 20.47 22.19
C ARG A 68 30.06 19.34 22.79
N ASN A 69 31.34 19.58 23.07
CA ASN A 69 32.11 18.69 23.96
C ASN A 69 31.84 19.10 25.41
N VAL A 70 31.38 18.18 26.26
CA VAL A 70 31.00 18.50 27.65
C VAL A 70 32.14 19.13 28.47
N LYS A 71 33.40 18.87 28.13
CA LYS A 71 34.55 19.45 28.83
C LYS A 71 34.76 20.94 28.52
N ASP A 72 34.27 21.42 27.37
CA ASP A 72 34.31 22.84 27.01
C ASP A 72 33.32 23.66 27.87
N TYR A 73 32.33 22.99 28.46
CA TYR A 73 31.34 23.54 29.40
C TYR A 73 31.72 23.31 30.87
N GLY A 74 32.94 22.82 31.14
CA GLY A 74 33.52 22.68 32.47
C GLY A 74 33.49 21.27 33.08
N ALA A 75 32.99 20.25 32.37
CA ALA A 75 33.00 18.89 32.88
C ALA A 75 34.42 18.32 32.95
N VAL A 76 34.78 17.70 34.07
CA VAL A 76 36.13 17.18 34.33
C VAL A 76 36.25 15.72 33.91
N GLY A 77 35.28 14.87 34.29
CA GLY A 77 35.31 13.43 34.03
C GLY A 77 36.38 12.67 34.83
N ASP A 78 36.67 13.10 36.07
CA ASP A 78 37.69 12.53 36.97
C ASP A 78 37.16 11.46 37.96
N GLY A 79 35.84 11.26 38.02
CA GLY A 79 35.16 10.36 38.95
C GLY A 79 34.90 10.94 40.35
N VAL A 80 35.20 12.22 40.57
CA VAL A 80 35.16 12.91 41.87
C VAL A 80 34.35 14.21 41.80
N THR A 81 34.56 15.01 40.75
CA THR A 81 33.86 16.27 40.47
C THR A 81 32.45 15.98 39.97
N ASP A 82 31.45 16.66 40.53
CA ASP A 82 30.06 16.57 40.05
C ASP A 82 29.90 17.36 38.75
N ASP A 83 29.80 16.64 37.64
CA ASP A 83 29.77 17.18 36.28
C ASP A 83 28.34 17.46 35.79
N THR A 84 27.31 17.26 36.63
CA THR A 84 25.88 17.38 36.28
C THR A 84 25.56 18.70 35.60
N ASP A 85 25.92 19.82 36.23
CA ASP A 85 25.55 21.15 35.77
C ASP A 85 26.32 21.53 34.49
N ALA A 86 27.56 21.05 34.33
CA ALA A 86 28.38 21.27 33.12
C ALA A 86 27.86 20.48 31.90
N ILE A 87 27.45 19.23 32.11
CA ILE A 87 26.85 18.39 31.05
C ILE A 87 25.47 18.95 30.65
N ASN A 88 24.64 19.36 31.60
CA ASN A 88 23.35 20.00 31.30
C ASN A 88 23.54 21.37 30.62
N ALA A 89 24.57 22.15 30.97
CA ALA A 89 24.92 23.38 30.25
C ALA A 89 25.34 23.10 28.80
N ALA A 90 26.09 22.02 28.53
CA ALA A 90 26.40 21.58 27.17
C ALA A 90 25.13 21.12 26.39
N ALA A 91 24.20 20.45 27.09
CA ALA A 91 22.98 19.90 26.49
C ALA A 91 21.94 20.97 26.12
N SER A 92 21.84 22.07 26.89
CA SER A 92 20.93 23.22 26.70
C SER A 92 21.57 24.42 25.97
N ALA A 93 22.88 24.41 25.72
CA ALA A 93 23.61 25.50 25.10
C ALA A 93 22.95 25.99 23.79
N GLY A 94 22.79 27.30 23.64
CA GLY A 94 22.19 27.93 22.45
C GLY A 94 20.70 28.28 22.57
N GLY A 95 20.03 27.90 23.67
CA GLY A 95 18.59 28.12 23.87
C GLY A 95 17.80 27.13 23.03
N ARG A 96 17.47 25.98 23.62
CA ARG A 96 16.98 24.82 22.86
C ARG A 96 15.46 24.68 22.99
N CYS A 97 14.95 23.57 22.46
CA CYS A 97 13.56 23.18 22.68
C CYS A 97 13.42 22.65 24.11
N GLU A 98 12.80 23.45 24.97
CA GLU A 98 12.64 23.23 26.41
C GLU A 98 11.25 23.75 26.83
N GLY A 99 10.71 23.30 27.96
CA GLY A 99 9.47 23.86 28.50
C GLY A 99 8.25 23.59 27.64
N ASP A 100 7.66 24.64 27.08
CA ASP A 100 6.46 24.64 26.24
C ASP A 100 6.77 24.66 24.72
N CYS A 101 8.02 24.45 24.31
CA CYS A 101 8.44 24.41 22.90
C CYS A 101 7.73 23.35 22.03
N GLY A 102 7.28 22.22 22.60
CA GLY A 102 6.58 21.16 21.86
C GLY A 102 7.49 20.25 21.04
N SER A 103 8.13 20.78 19.99
CA SER A 103 9.13 20.10 19.15
C SER A 103 9.98 21.10 18.35
N SER A 104 11.09 20.63 17.74
CA SER A 104 11.88 21.45 16.82
C SER A 104 12.73 20.59 15.87
N SER A 105 12.84 21.00 14.60
CA SER A 105 13.85 20.49 13.68
C SER A 105 15.07 21.38 13.52
N VAL A 106 15.00 22.65 13.96
CA VAL A 106 16.12 23.59 13.82
C VAL A 106 17.10 23.58 14.99
N LEU A 107 16.68 23.23 16.21
CA LEU A 107 17.48 23.33 17.45
C LEU A 107 18.28 22.05 17.76
N GLY A 108 18.98 21.51 16.77
CA GLY A 108 19.71 20.23 16.87
C GLY A 108 20.95 20.21 17.76
N ALA A 109 21.37 19.01 18.18
CA ALA A 109 22.58 18.83 18.98
C ALA A 109 23.33 17.53 18.77
N VAL A 110 24.66 17.63 18.79
CA VAL A 110 25.59 16.55 19.10
C VAL A 110 26.32 16.91 20.39
N VAL A 111 26.00 16.22 21.50
CA VAL A 111 26.72 16.35 22.77
C VAL A 111 27.73 15.21 22.86
N TYR A 112 29.01 15.54 22.80
CA TYR A 112 30.11 14.60 22.84
C TYR A 112 30.69 14.49 24.25
N PHE A 113 30.90 13.24 24.68
CA PHE A 113 31.48 12.87 25.96
C PHE A 113 32.86 12.23 25.72
N PRO A 114 33.98 12.96 25.89
CA PRO A 114 35.31 12.36 25.88
C PRO A 114 35.47 11.34 27.00
N SER A 115 36.52 10.52 26.93
CA SER A 115 36.80 9.51 27.95
C SER A 115 37.00 10.12 29.34
N GLY A 116 36.52 9.39 30.36
CA GLY A 116 36.47 9.82 31.75
C GLY A 116 35.32 9.16 32.53
N THR A 117 35.24 9.48 33.82
CA THR A 117 34.10 9.13 34.68
C THR A 117 33.45 10.41 35.17
N TYR A 118 32.23 10.70 34.72
CA TYR A 118 31.50 11.89 35.09
C TYR A 118 30.59 11.55 36.27
N LYS A 119 30.77 12.20 37.42
CA LYS A 119 29.90 11.99 38.58
C LYS A 119 28.64 12.85 38.43
N ILE A 120 27.47 12.25 38.65
CA ILE A 120 26.17 12.86 38.37
C ILE A 120 25.26 12.78 39.61
N SER A 121 24.57 13.86 39.95
CA SER A 121 23.63 13.94 41.09
C SER A 121 22.18 14.24 40.73
N LYS A 122 21.90 14.66 39.49
CA LYS A 122 20.53 14.85 38.96
C LYS A 122 20.47 14.41 37.49
N PRO A 123 19.28 14.22 36.88
CA PRO A 123 19.16 13.86 35.47
C PRO A 123 20.00 14.75 34.55
N ILE A 124 20.62 14.11 33.56
CA ILE A 124 21.08 14.77 32.35
C ILE A 124 19.91 14.83 31.37
N PHE A 125 19.46 16.03 31.02
CA PHE A 125 18.34 16.24 30.13
C PHE A 125 18.78 16.08 28.67
N GLN A 126 18.26 15.05 28.00
CA GLN A 126 18.31 15.00 26.56
C GLN A 126 17.11 15.80 26.03
N HIS A 127 17.36 17.01 25.55
CA HIS A 127 16.33 17.81 24.88
C HIS A 127 15.96 17.23 23.50
N TYR A 128 14.92 17.77 22.87
CA TYR A 128 14.48 17.38 21.52
C TYR A 128 15.63 17.44 20.47
N TYR A 129 15.56 16.66 19.38
CA TYR A 129 16.54 16.66 18.27
C TYR A 129 18.03 16.51 18.70
N THR A 130 18.35 15.52 19.55
CA THR A 130 19.65 15.42 20.24
C THR A 130 20.33 14.05 20.07
N GLN A 131 21.62 14.07 19.75
CA GLN A 131 22.52 12.93 19.80
C GLN A 131 23.51 13.06 20.97
N PHE A 132 23.53 12.09 21.89
CA PHE A 132 24.57 11.93 22.91
C PHE A 132 25.57 10.88 22.42
N ILE A 133 26.85 11.25 22.32
CA ILE A 133 27.91 10.40 21.74
C ILE A 133 29.10 10.33 22.69
N GLY A 134 29.32 9.18 23.32
CA GLY A 134 30.58 8.89 24.01
C GLY A 134 31.72 8.55 23.06
N ASN A 135 32.97 8.69 23.50
CA ASN A 135 34.13 8.16 22.78
C ASN A 135 34.00 6.62 22.62
N PRO A 136 33.83 6.07 21.41
CA PRO A 136 33.72 4.62 21.21
C PRO A 136 34.99 3.86 21.60
N ASN A 137 36.18 4.46 21.44
CA ASN A 137 37.47 3.81 21.67
C ASN A 137 37.80 3.61 23.16
N SER A 138 37.17 4.40 24.06
CA SER A 138 37.29 4.27 25.51
C SER A 138 36.06 4.91 26.14
N ARG A 139 35.00 4.12 26.29
CA ARG A 139 33.66 4.64 26.59
C ARG A 139 33.59 5.36 27.94
N PRO A 140 33.07 6.61 27.98
CA PRO A 140 32.90 7.34 29.22
C PRO A 140 31.85 6.69 30.13
N ILE A 141 32.09 6.82 31.43
CA ILE A 141 31.17 6.37 32.47
C ILE A 141 30.39 7.57 33.00
N LEU A 142 29.06 7.58 32.82
CA LEU A 142 28.18 8.43 33.63
C LEU A 142 27.88 7.66 34.91
N LYS A 143 28.35 8.18 36.04
CA LYS A 143 28.32 7.51 37.33
C LYS A 143 27.41 8.27 38.29
N ALA A 144 26.31 7.64 38.70
CA ALA A 144 25.44 8.22 39.72
C ALA A 144 26.18 8.43 41.05
N THR A 145 25.71 9.40 41.83
CA THR A 145 26.09 9.61 43.23
C THR A 145 25.11 8.91 44.18
N ALA A 146 25.57 8.58 45.40
CA ALA A 146 24.70 8.03 46.44
C ALA A 146 23.66 9.02 46.98
N GLY A 147 23.74 10.30 46.57
CA GLY A 147 22.76 11.34 46.90
C GLY A 147 21.74 11.65 45.80
N PHE A 148 21.78 10.93 44.67
CA PHE A 148 21.09 11.28 43.42
C PHE A 148 19.58 11.62 43.57
N LYS A 149 19.11 12.60 42.78
CA LYS A 149 17.75 13.17 42.79
C LYS A 149 17.18 13.29 41.39
N GLY A 150 16.00 12.73 41.15
CA GLY A 150 15.28 12.78 39.88
C GLY A 150 14.82 11.40 39.39
N ILE A 151 14.21 11.36 38.19
CA ILE A 151 13.61 10.14 37.61
C ILE A 151 14.66 9.10 37.17
N ALA A 152 15.69 9.53 36.44
CA ALA A 152 16.73 8.66 35.89
C ALA A 152 18.04 9.44 35.65
N LEU A 153 19.17 8.74 35.51
CA LEU A 153 20.49 9.33 35.25
C LEU A 153 20.54 10.15 33.93
N ILE A 154 19.87 9.67 32.88
CA ILE A 154 19.52 10.44 31.68
C ILE A 154 17.99 10.45 31.54
N ASP A 155 17.43 11.59 31.14
CA ASP A 155 15.99 11.81 30.95
C ASP A 155 15.69 12.33 29.53
N SER A 156 14.82 11.64 28.78
CA SER A 156 14.38 12.03 27.43
C SER A 156 13.10 12.86 27.39
N ASP A 157 12.31 12.91 28.46
CA ASP A 157 11.07 13.68 28.50
C ASP A 157 10.71 14.09 29.94
N PHE A 158 11.01 15.35 30.28
CA PHE A 158 10.97 15.82 31.66
C PHE A 158 9.54 16.03 32.18
N TYR A 159 9.19 15.29 33.24
CA TYR A 159 7.95 15.52 33.99
C TYR A 159 7.98 16.85 34.76
N ILE A 160 7.07 17.76 34.41
CA ILE A 160 7.00 19.11 34.99
C ILE A 160 6.54 19.03 36.46
N PRO A 161 7.34 19.50 37.44
CA PRO A 161 6.98 19.45 38.86
C PRO A 161 5.69 20.22 39.15
N GLY A 162 4.71 19.56 39.76
CA GLY A 162 3.36 20.11 40.00
C GLY A 162 2.45 20.18 38.77
N GLY A 163 2.92 19.79 37.58
CA GLY A 163 2.17 19.81 36.33
C GLY A 163 1.11 18.71 36.16
N ASN A 164 0.74 17.99 37.23
CA ASN A 164 -0.23 16.87 37.22
C ASN A 164 0.07 15.77 36.17
N GLY A 165 1.34 15.53 35.84
CA GLY A 165 1.77 14.58 34.81
C GLY A 165 2.03 15.20 33.44
N ALA A 166 1.95 16.53 33.30
CA ALA A 166 2.45 17.22 32.11
C ALA A 166 3.98 17.04 31.95
N GLN A 167 4.42 17.08 30.70
CA GLN A 167 5.78 16.78 30.25
C GLN A 167 6.28 17.89 29.30
N TRP A 168 7.54 17.86 28.88
CA TRP A 168 8.07 18.80 27.88
C TRP A 168 7.62 18.46 26.46
N TYR A 169 7.49 17.18 26.13
CA TYR A 169 7.11 16.74 24.79
C TYR A 169 5.85 15.87 24.82
N ILE A 170 5.23 15.70 23.65
CA ILE A 170 4.21 14.68 23.44
C ILE A 170 4.97 13.40 23.11
N ASN A 171 4.79 12.33 23.89
CA ASN A 171 5.57 11.10 23.75
C ASN A 171 5.49 10.45 22.35
N GLN A 172 4.37 10.61 21.65
CA GLN A 172 4.20 10.17 20.26
C GLN A 172 4.91 11.08 19.25
N SER A 173 5.22 12.32 19.60
CA SER A 173 5.97 13.28 18.77
C SER A 173 7.43 13.44 19.20
N ASN A 174 7.93 12.65 20.16
CA ASN A 174 9.24 12.82 20.77
C ASN A 174 10.38 12.17 19.94
N PHE A 175 10.53 12.67 18.70
CA PHE A 175 11.38 12.14 17.62
C PHE A 175 12.88 12.50 17.74
N PHE A 176 13.69 11.92 16.84
CA PHE A 176 15.07 12.35 16.53
C PHE A 176 16.03 12.38 17.73
N ARG A 177 16.28 11.21 18.32
CA ARG A 177 17.13 11.05 19.51
C ARG A 177 18.13 9.92 19.36
N GLN A 178 19.38 10.15 19.71
CA GLN A 178 20.38 9.07 19.81
C GLN A 178 21.09 9.12 21.15
N ILE A 179 21.36 7.95 21.72
CA ILE A 179 22.40 7.78 22.77
C ILE A 179 23.31 6.65 22.33
N ARG A 180 24.61 6.94 22.18
CA ARG A 180 25.62 5.93 21.82
C ARG A 180 26.91 6.01 22.64
N ASN A 181 27.52 4.84 22.85
CA ASN A 181 28.85 4.66 23.43
C ASN A 181 29.00 5.07 24.91
N LEU A 182 27.98 4.92 25.75
CA LEU A 182 28.06 5.27 27.17
C LEU A 182 28.14 4.03 28.08
N ILE A 183 28.72 4.19 29.26
CA ILE A 183 28.53 3.29 30.39
C ILE A 183 27.69 4.05 31.43
N LEU A 184 26.53 3.53 31.78
CA LEU A 184 25.61 4.11 32.77
C LEU A 184 25.69 3.27 34.05
N ASP A 185 26.41 3.77 35.04
CA ASP A 185 26.60 3.09 36.33
C ASP A 185 25.74 3.76 37.42
N ILE A 186 24.72 3.03 37.87
CA ILE A 186 23.80 3.46 38.93
C ILE A 186 23.97 2.66 40.22
N THR A 187 25.02 1.83 40.36
CA THR A 187 25.24 0.98 41.55
C THR A 187 25.29 1.76 42.87
N ASP A 188 25.70 3.03 42.84
CA ASP A 188 25.73 3.92 44.02
C ASP A 188 24.34 4.46 44.42
N MET A 189 23.34 4.46 43.52
CA MET A 189 22.04 5.12 43.76
C MET A 189 21.31 4.56 44.99
N PRO A 190 20.69 5.43 45.82
CA PRO A 190 19.94 4.99 46.99
C PRO A 190 18.72 4.17 46.57
N GLY A 191 18.42 3.07 47.26
CA GLY A 191 17.37 2.10 46.86
C GLY A 191 15.94 2.65 46.73
N LEU A 192 15.69 3.89 47.18
CA LEU A 192 14.51 4.69 46.86
C LEU A 192 14.95 6.16 46.75
N ILE A 193 14.65 6.81 45.63
CA ILE A 193 14.92 8.24 45.44
C ILE A 193 13.69 9.03 45.93
N ARG A 194 13.94 10.10 46.69
CA ARG A 194 12.93 11.09 47.09
C ARG A 194 13.41 12.47 46.69
N ASP A 195 12.58 13.20 45.96
CA ASP A 195 12.89 14.53 45.45
C ASP A 195 11.62 15.40 45.47
N GLY A 196 11.57 16.38 46.38
CA GLY A 196 10.31 17.00 46.79
C GLY A 196 9.30 15.95 47.29
N ASP A 197 8.05 16.06 46.83
CA ASP A 197 7.00 15.06 47.06
C ASP A 197 7.10 13.84 46.13
N SER A 198 7.92 13.90 45.06
CA SER A 198 8.09 12.81 44.11
C SER A 198 8.96 11.67 44.68
N VAL A 199 8.59 10.44 44.33
CA VAL A 199 9.28 9.22 44.75
C VAL A 199 9.62 8.42 43.51
N TRP A 200 10.92 8.24 43.26
CA TRP A 200 11.44 7.63 42.04
C TRP A 200 12.16 6.30 42.31
N THR A 201 12.04 5.37 41.38
CA THR A 201 12.82 4.14 41.33
C THR A 201 14.21 4.45 40.75
N PRO A 202 15.32 3.97 41.33
CA PRO A 202 16.66 4.17 40.78
C PRO A 202 16.78 3.65 39.35
N THR A 203 17.01 4.56 38.41
CA THR A 203 16.92 4.29 36.97
C THR A 203 18.10 4.91 36.22
N ALA A 204 18.66 4.19 35.24
CA ALA A 204 19.79 4.68 34.45
C ALA A 204 19.35 5.49 33.22
N LEU A 205 18.25 5.12 32.57
CA LEU A 205 17.70 5.86 31.43
C LEU A 205 16.17 5.89 31.49
N HIS A 206 15.58 7.08 31.47
CA HIS A 206 14.19 7.28 31.07
C HIS A 206 14.18 7.49 29.55
N TRP A 207 13.51 6.59 28.81
CA TRP A 207 13.51 6.52 27.34
C TRP A 207 12.10 6.53 26.77
N GLN A 208 11.33 7.55 27.14
CA GLN A 208 9.99 7.79 26.61
C GLN A 208 10.13 8.59 25.30
N VAL A 209 9.95 7.94 24.15
CA VAL A 209 10.35 8.44 22.82
C VAL A 209 9.47 7.90 21.67
N ALA A 210 9.61 8.49 20.48
CA ALA A 210 8.90 8.13 19.24
C ALA A 210 9.82 7.59 18.11
N GLN A 211 9.40 7.68 16.85
CA GLN A 211 10.15 7.30 15.65
C GLN A 211 11.47 8.07 15.47
N ALA A 212 12.37 7.56 14.62
CA ALA A 212 13.72 8.10 14.38
C ALA A 212 14.57 8.24 15.67
N THR A 213 14.41 7.30 16.60
CA THR A 213 15.19 7.25 17.85
C THR A 213 15.96 5.94 17.99
N SER A 214 17.18 6.02 18.52
CA SER A 214 18.04 4.84 18.73
C SER A 214 18.92 4.89 19.98
N LEU A 215 19.14 3.70 20.55
CA LEU A 215 20.17 3.41 21.54
C LEU A 215 21.20 2.46 20.91
N GLN A 216 22.50 2.72 21.10
CA GLN A 216 23.57 1.88 20.56
C GLN A 216 24.77 1.76 21.52
N ASN A 217 25.31 0.57 21.73
CA ASN A 217 26.60 0.36 22.40
C ASN A 217 26.65 0.95 23.83
N ILE A 218 25.56 0.77 24.60
CA ILE A 218 25.44 1.26 25.99
C ILE A 218 25.54 0.08 26.98
N HIS A 219 26.36 0.25 28.02
CA HIS A 219 26.44 -0.70 29.14
C HIS A 219 25.73 -0.14 30.38
N PHE A 220 24.79 -0.89 30.93
CA PHE A 220 24.05 -0.57 32.16
C PHE A 220 24.62 -1.38 33.32
N ILE A 221 25.18 -0.70 34.32
CA ILE A 221 25.78 -1.34 35.50
C ILE A 221 24.92 -1.04 36.73
N MET A 222 24.35 -2.09 37.32
CA MET A 222 23.41 -2.03 38.43
C MET A 222 23.79 -2.99 39.55
N SER A 223 23.23 -2.75 40.73
CA SER A 223 23.48 -3.55 41.93
C SER A 223 22.89 -4.97 41.81
N THR A 224 23.66 -5.97 42.20
CA THR A 224 23.21 -7.36 42.38
C THR A 224 22.83 -7.69 43.83
N ALA A 225 22.78 -6.68 44.71
CA ALA A 225 22.44 -6.88 46.12
C ALA A 225 20.99 -7.40 46.30
N PRO A 226 20.74 -8.34 47.23
CA PRO A 226 19.39 -8.79 47.56
C PRO A 226 18.51 -7.62 48.00
N GLY A 227 17.33 -7.48 47.38
CA GLY A 227 16.41 -6.37 47.66
C GLY A 227 16.81 -5.03 47.05
N ASN A 228 17.76 -5.00 46.09
CA ASN A 228 17.90 -3.82 45.23
C ASN A 228 16.63 -3.60 44.39
N ASN A 229 16.40 -2.35 43.97
CA ASN A 229 15.26 -1.95 43.15
C ASN A 229 15.72 -1.13 41.93
N GLN A 230 16.87 -1.48 41.35
CA GLN A 230 17.48 -0.69 40.27
C GLN A 230 16.96 -1.11 38.88
N THR A 231 16.77 -0.14 37.99
CA THR A 231 16.24 -0.31 36.63
C THR A 231 17.22 0.24 35.60
N GLY A 232 17.47 -0.51 34.52
CA GLY A 232 18.32 -0.03 33.42
C GLY A 232 17.58 1.02 32.59
N ILE A 233 16.64 0.58 31.75
CA ILE A 233 15.75 1.46 30.99
C ILE A 233 14.35 1.44 31.63
N PHE A 234 13.80 2.62 31.89
CA PHE A 234 12.37 2.83 32.13
C PHE A 234 11.74 3.53 30.92
N MET A 235 10.60 3.03 30.48
CA MET A 235 9.82 3.56 29.37
C MET A 235 8.37 3.14 29.60
N GLU A 236 7.47 4.07 29.86
CA GLU A 236 6.08 3.78 30.23
C GLU A 236 5.06 4.10 29.14
N ASN A 237 5.49 4.79 28.08
CA ASN A 237 4.77 4.99 26.82
C ASN A 237 5.74 5.45 25.70
N GLY A 238 5.20 5.76 24.52
CA GLY A 238 5.96 6.17 23.32
C GLY A 238 5.48 5.46 22.05
N SER A 239 6.03 5.84 20.90
CA SER A 239 5.78 5.21 19.58
C SER A 239 7.11 4.92 18.86
N GLY A 240 7.87 3.96 19.39
CA GLY A 240 9.22 3.68 18.90
C GLY A 240 9.29 3.05 17.50
N GLY A 241 10.45 2.98 16.86
CA GLY A 241 11.79 3.25 17.39
C GLY A 241 12.67 2.00 17.45
N PHE A 242 13.97 2.21 17.66
CA PHE A 242 14.99 1.17 17.58
C PHE A 242 15.88 1.09 18.83
N ILE A 243 16.27 -0.11 19.23
CA ILE A 243 17.20 -0.37 20.34
C ILE A 243 18.20 -1.44 19.91
N GLY A 244 19.50 -1.12 19.94
CA GLY A 244 20.57 -1.99 19.46
C GLY A 244 21.79 -2.09 20.41
N ASP A 245 22.49 -3.21 20.37
CA ASP A 245 23.86 -3.37 20.88
C ASP A 245 24.01 -3.02 22.39
N LEU A 246 23.12 -3.51 23.26
CA LEU A 246 23.09 -3.12 24.69
C LEU A 246 23.52 -4.25 25.63
N THR A 247 24.11 -3.92 26.79
CA THR A 247 24.38 -4.89 27.85
C THR A 247 23.89 -4.42 29.22
N PHE A 248 23.24 -5.30 29.98
CA PHE A 248 22.69 -5.03 31.30
C PHE A 248 23.28 -6.00 32.33
N TYR A 249 23.86 -5.46 33.40
CA TYR A 249 24.40 -6.24 34.51
C TYR A 249 23.72 -5.87 35.83
N GLY A 250 23.12 -6.85 36.50
CA GLY A 250 22.43 -6.69 37.78
C GLY A 250 21.06 -6.03 37.67
N GLY A 251 20.60 -5.43 38.78
CA GLY A 251 19.33 -4.72 38.85
C GLY A 251 18.11 -5.60 39.12
N GLN A 252 17.01 -4.96 39.50
CA GLN A 252 15.69 -5.56 39.62
C GLN A 252 15.06 -5.73 38.22
N PHE A 253 15.26 -4.75 37.34
CA PHE A 253 14.84 -4.79 35.94
C PHE A 253 15.99 -4.37 35.01
N GLY A 254 16.31 -5.18 34.00
CA GLY A 254 17.17 -4.73 32.90
C GLY A 254 16.47 -3.63 32.09
N MET A 255 15.29 -3.96 31.59
CA MET A 255 14.34 -3.01 31.01
C MET A 255 12.97 -3.16 31.71
N ARG A 256 12.30 -2.03 31.95
CA ARG A 256 10.91 -1.95 32.38
C ARG A 256 10.17 -1.02 31.41
N CYS A 257 9.61 -1.61 30.36
CA CYS A 257 9.28 -0.92 29.12
C CYS A 257 7.84 -1.15 28.65
N GLY A 258 7.27 -0.16 27.97
CA GLY A 258 5.98 -0.26 27.29
C GLY A 258 5.77 0.94 26.37
N ALA A 259 5.36 0.66 25.14
CA ALA A 259 5.17 1.62 24.06
C ALA A 259 4.31 0.95 22.97
N GLN A 260 3.74 1.73 22.06
CA GLN A 260 2.91 1.22 20.95
C GLN A 260 3.63 0.07 20.22
N GLN A 261 4.86 0.33 19.77
CA GLN A 261 5.75 -0.65 19.16
C GLN A 261 7.23 -0.29 19.36
N PHE A 262 8.13 -1.27 19.21
CA PHE A 262 9.59 -1.08 19.16
C PHE A 262 10.29 -2.28 18.49
N THR A 263 11.41 -2.03 17.81
CA THR A 263 12.38 -3.08 17.45
C THR A 263 13.57 -3.06 18.40
N ALA A 264 13.87 -4.20 19.01
CA ALA A 264 14.97 -4.38 19.94
C ALA A 264 15.85 -5.55 19.51
N ARG A 265 17.14 -5.32 19.27
CA ARG A 265 18.08 -6.39 18.87
C ARG A 265 19.46 -6.32 19.52
N ASP A 266 20.10 -7.48 19.66
CA ASP A 266 21.43 -7.63 20.25
C ASP A 266 21.54 -7.02 21.67
N LEU A 267 20.68 -7.49 22.59
CA LEU A 267 20.70 -7.06 23.99
C LEU A 267 21.07 -8.22 24.92
N HIS A 268 22.03 -7.98 25.80
CA HIS A 268 22.63 -8.99 26.67
C HIS A 268 22.31 -8.70 28.13
N PHE A 269 21.56 -9.57 28.80
CA PHE A 269 21.13 -9.40 30.20
C PHE A 269 21.81 -10.43 31.08
N THR A 270 22.49 -9.99 32.14
CA THR A 270 23.19 -10.86 33.09
C THR A 270 22.84 -10.51 34.53
N SER A 271 22.35 -11.49 35.29
CA SER A 271 22.08 -11.37 36.73
C SER A 271 21.06 -10.29 37.13
N CYS A 272 20.18 -9.89 36.22
CA CYS A 272 18.96 -9.14 36.55
C CYS A 272 17.99 -10.04 37.32
N ILE A 273 17.15 -9.49 38.21
CA ILE A 273 16.04 -10.28 38.77
C ILE A 273 15.04 -10.62 37.66
N THR A 274 14.54 -9.61 36.96
CA THR A 274 13.82 -9.77 35.69
C THR A 274 14.60 -9.05 34.59
N ALA A 275 14.88 -9.72 33.46
CA ALA A 275 15.63 -9.09 32.38
C ALA A 275 14.79 -8.01 31.68
N ILE A 276 13.58 -8.34 31.26
CA ILE A 276 12.61 -7.43 30.63
C ILE A 276 11.27 -7.57 31.35
N GLN A 277 10.74 -6.48 31.93
CA GLN A 277 9.33 -6.39 32.31
C GLN A 277 8.58 -5.51 31.31
N MET A 278 7.60 -6.09 30.64
CA MET A 278 6.68 -5.34 29.79
C MET A 278 5.54 -4.75 30.63
N ILE A 279 5.25 -3.47 30.39
CA ILE A 279 4.13 -2.74 31.01
C ILE A 279 2.88 -2.90 30.13
N TRP A 280 3.02 -2.55 28.84
CA TRP A 280 2.01 -2.69 27.79
C TRP A 280 2.70 -2.63 26.40
N ASP A 281 2.06 -3.18 25.37
CA ASP A 281 2.41 -2.93 23.97
C ASP A 281 1.22 -3.13 23.03
N TRP A 282 1.40 -2.82 21.74
CA TRP A 282 0.61 -3.39 20.64
C TRP A 282 1.39 -4.51 19.93
N THR A 283 2.64 -4.24 19.54
CA THR A 283 3.55 -5.25 18.96
C THR A 283 5.03 -4.88 19.15
N TRP A 284 5.85 -5.78 19.72
CA TRP A 284 7.30 -5.62 19.83
C TRP A 284 8.06 -6.79 19.19
N THR A 285 9.13 -6.47 18.46
CA THR A 285 10.04 -7.48 17.88
C THR A 285 11.40 -7.45 18.55
N TRP A 286 11.79 -8.62 19.02
CA TRP A 286 12.92 -8.89 19.90
C TRP A 286 13.84 -9.89 19.16
N ARG A 287 15.04 -9.49 18.70
CA ARG A 287 15.97 -10.41 17.98
C ARG A 287 17.34 -10.50 18.63
N ASN A 288 17.89 -11.72 18.78
CA ASN A 288 19.21 -11.95 19.36
C ASN A 288 19.37 -11.32 20.75
N ILE A 289 18.43 -11.63 21.63
CA ILE A 289 18.50 -11.29 23.04
C ILE A 289 19.07 -12.48 23.81
N HIS A 290 20.10 -12.19 24.60
CA HIS A 290 20.85 -13.17 25.36
C HIS A 290 20.60 -12.94 26.84
N ILE A 291 19.79 -13.78 27.47
CA ILE A 291 19.41 -13.63 28.88
C ILE A 291 20.06 -14.75 29.68
N TYR A 292 21.01 -14.38 30.54
CA TYR A 292 21.82 -15.30 31.34
C TYR A 292 21.65 -15.09 32.85
N SER A 293 21.46 -16.18 33.59
CA SER A 293 21.41 -16.19 35.08
C SER A 293 20.45 -15.17 35.70
N CYS A 294 19.31 -14.91 35.04
CA CYS A 294 18.23 -14.05 35.53
C CYS A 294 17.11 -14.92 36.14
N TRP A 295 16.28 -14.39 37.05
CA TRP A 295 15.20 -15.18 37.65
C TRP A 295 13.99 -15.33 36.70
N VAL A 296 13.61 -14.23 36.04
CA VAL A 296 12.68 -14.21 34.90
C VAL A 296 13.37 -13.58 33.70
N GLY A 297 13.13 -14.11 32.52
CA GLY A 297 13.54 -13.49 31.26
C GLY A 297 12.63 -12.33 30.89
N ILE A 298 11.54 -12.63 30.18
CA ILE A 298 10.53 -11.65 29.77
C ILE A 298 9.26 -11.82 30.61
N ASP A 299 8.91 -10.82 31.40
CA ASP A 299 7.66 -10.74 32.15
C ASP A 299 6.61 -9.98 31.32
N VAL A 300 5.65 -10.71 30.75
CA VAL A 300 4.42 -10.20 30.11
C VAL A 300 3.17 -10.52 30.95
N THR A 301 3.27 -10.32 32.27
CA THR A 301 2.11 -10.42 33.18
C THR A 301 1.36 -9.11 33.39
N GLY A 302 1.94 -7.98 32.97
CA GLY A 302 1.39 -6.64 33.15
C GLY A 302 -0.09 -6.51 32.82
N ASP A 303 -0.83 -5.83 33.69
CA ASP A 303 -2.26 -5.55 33.49
C ASP A 303 -2.53 -4.43 32.48
N GLY A 304 -1.50 -3.66 32.10
CA GLY A 304 -1.54 -2.80 30.93
C GLY A 304 -1.22 -1.33 31.15
N SER A 305 -1.64 -0.54 30.16
CA SER A 305 -1.91 0.88 30.32
C SER A 305 -3.05 1.11 31.33
N ALA A 306 -3.27 2.36 31.76
CA ALA A 306 -4.23 2.71 32.81
C ALA A 306 -5.68 2.21 32.59
N ASN A 307 -6.04 1.81 31.36
CA ASN A 307 -7.35 1.27 30.99
C ASN A 307 -7.43 -0.28 31.04
N GLY A 308 -6.40 -0.98 31.52
CA GLY A 308 -6.38 -2.44 31.64
C GLY A 308 -6.11 -3.19 30.32
N GLN A 309 -5.44 -2.55 29.37
CA GLN A 309 -5.12 -3.11 28.06
C GLN A 309 -3.98 -4.16 28.20
N PRO A 310 -4.19 -5.44 27.88
CA PRO A 310 -3.11 -6.41 27.91
C PRO A 310 -1.98 -6.03 26.95
N ILE A 311 -0.76 -6.40 27.30
CA ILE A 311 0.39 -6.47 26.39
C ILE A 311 -0.05 -7.30 25.18
N GLY A 312 -0.08 -6.69 23.99
CA GLY A 312 -0.74 -7.20 22.80
C GLY A 312 0.03 -8.34 22.13
N SER A 313 1.29 -8.11 21.76
CA SER A 313 2.10 -9.13 21.11
C SER A 313 3.62 -8.94 21.22
N ILE A 314 4.32 -10.02 21.58
CA ILE A 314 5.79 -10.10 21.51
C ILE A 314 6.24 -11.18 20.52
N THR A 315 7.26 -10.85 19.72
CA THR A 315 7.87 -11.75 18.76
C THR A 315 9.37 -11.87 19.04
N VAL A 316 9.82 -13.07 19.42
CA VAL A 316 11.20 -13.36 19.88
C VAL A 316 11.91 -14.24 18.85
N LEU A 317 12.98 -13.71 18.25
CA LEU A 317 13.70 -14.28 17.11
C LEU A 317 15.16 -14.58 17.48
N ASP A 318 15.70 -15.70 17.02
CA ASP A 318 17.15 -15.98 16.98
C ASP A 318 17.87 -15.69 18.33
N SER A 319 17.30 -16.14 19.45
CA SER A 319 17.62 -15.67 20.81
C SER A 319 17.99 -16.79 21.77
N SER A 320 18.57 -16.48 22.95
CA SER A 320 18.99 -17.49 23.93
C SER A 320 18.62 -17.17 25.37
N PHE A 321 17.99 -18.11 26.07
CA PHE A 321 17.77 -18.08 27.52
C PHE A 321 18.63 -19.17 28.19
N ALA A 322 19.49 -18.77 29.13
CA ALA A 322 20.47 -19.66 29.75
C ALA A 322 20.50 -19.52 31.28
N SER A 323 20.25 -20.61 32.00
CA SER A 323 20.13 -20.63 33.46
C SER A 323 19.05 -19.67 34.00
N VAL A 324 17.92 -19.60 33.29
CA VAL A 324 16.75 -18.76 33.64
C VAL A 324 15.57 -19.67 34.02
N PRO A 325 15.14 -19.73 35.30
CA PRO A 325 14.06 -20.63 35.73
C PRO A 325 12.76 -20.47 34.94
N ILE A 326 12.37 -19.23 34.61
CA ILE A 326 11.22 -18.90 33.78
C ILE A 326 11.65 -17.97 32.64
N ALA A 327 11.79 -18.49 31.42
CA ALA A 327 12.20 -17.68 30.27
C ALA A 327 11.16 -16.59 29.93
N ILE A 328 9.87 -16.95 29.90
CA ILE A 328 8.75 -16.01 29.70
C ILE A 328 7.63 -16.30 30.72
N LEU A 329 7.23 -15.27 31.46
CA LEU A 329 6.11 -15.30 32.38
C LEU A 329 4.94 -14.52 31.77
N THR A 330 3.72 -15.07 31.77
CA THR A 330 2.57 -14.43 31.08
C THR A 330 1.26 -14.55 31.86
N SER A 331 0.39 -13.54 31.73
CA SER A 331 -1.02 -13.69 32.14
C SER A 331 -1.79 -14.66 31.21
N GLY A 332 -1.28 -14.88 29.99
CA GLY A 332 -1.94 -15.61 28.90
C GLY A 332 -3.00 -14.78 28.16
N ARG A 333 -2.82 -13.45 28.07
CA ARG A 333 -3.57 -12.54 27.18
C ARG A 333 -2.75 -12.10 25.95
N THR A 334 -1.42 -12.15 26.05
CA THR A 334 -0.46 -11.71 25.04
C THR A 334 -0.26 -12.76 23.96
N ASN A 335 -0.27 -12.35 22.69
CA ASN A 335 0.21 -13.19 21.59
C ASN A 335 1.73 -13.32 21.70
N ILE A 336 2.27 -14.54 21.73
CA ILE A 336 3.72 -14.76 21.82
C ILE A 336 4.15 -15.61 20.63
N ASN A 337 5.11 -15.13 19.85
CA ASN A 337 5.79 -15.87 18.80
C ASN A 337 7.25 -16.12 19.20
N LEU A 338 7.72 -17.36 19.04
CA LEU A 338 9.11 -17.77 19.24
C LEU A 338 9.61 -18.40 17.93
N ASP A 339 10.77 -17.95 17.43
CA ASP A 339 11.41 -18.49 16.22
C ASP A 339 12.92 -18.59 16.48
N ASN A 340 13.50 -19.78 16.26
CA ASN A 340 14.93 -20.06 16.53
C ASN A 340 15.40 -19.63 17.95
N VAL A 341 14.67 -20.02 18.99
CA VAL A 341 15.01 -19.65 20.39
C VAL A 341 15.70 -20.80 21.12
N GLN A 342 16.97 -20.61 21.49
CA GLN A 342 17.76 -21.55 22.29
C GLN A 342 17.38 -21.45 23.78
N ILE A 343 17.21 -22.62 24.41
CA ILE A 343 16.88 -22.79 25.83
C ILE A 343 17.95 -23.68 26.46
N ILE A 344 18.57 -23.23 27.54
CA ILE A 344 19.61 -23.96 28.29
C ILE A 344 19.34 -23.83 29.79
N SER A 345 19.14 -24.95 30.50
CA SER A 345 18.91 -24.98 31.95
C SER A 345 17.80 -24.04 32.42
N CYS A 346 16.69 -24.03 31.68
CA CYS A 346 15.43 -23.38 32.06
C CYS A 346 14.38 -24.45 32.39
N ASP A 347 13.62 -24.28 33.47
CA ASP A 347 12.53 -25.20 33.85
C ASP A 347 11.25 -24.93 33.05
N ILE A 348 10.96 -23.65 32.81
CA ILE A 348 9.76 -23.16 32.13
C ILE A 348 10.18 -22.22 31.00
N VAL A 349 9.70 -22.47 29.78
CA VAL A 349 9.84 -21.49 28.68
C VAL A 349 8.71 -20.48 28.72
N VAL A 350 7.47 -20.95 28.86
CA VAL A 350 6.28 -20.09 28.98
C VAL A 350 5.41 -20.63 30.13
N GLY A 351 5.05 -19.79 31.09
CA GLY A 351 4.22 -20.19 32.24
C GLY A 351 3.44 -19.03 32.87
N LYS A 352 2.52 -19.35 33.78
CA LYS A 352 1.70 -18.36 34.50
C LYS A 352 2.15 -18.16 35.96
N PRO A 353 2.01 -16.95 36.55
CA PRO A 353 2.31 -16.70 37.96
C PRO A 353 1.61 -17.68 38.90
N GLY A 354 2.40 -18.44 39.68
CA GLY A 354 1.87 -19.46 40.61
C GLY A 354 1.01 -20.56 39.97
N GLY A 355 1.04 -20.69 38.64
CA GLY A 355 0.09 -21.46 37.86
C GLY A 355 0.74 -22.48 36.92
N PRO A 356 0.01 -22.94 35.87
CA PRO A 356 0.50 -23.98 34.98
C PRO A 356 1.64 -23.48 34.07
N THR A 357 2.55 -24.41 33.77
CA THR A 357 3.46 -24.32 32.63
C THR A 357 2.68 -24.46 31.32
N ILE A 358 2.92 -23.55 30.37
CA ILE A 358 2.32 -23.57 29.03
C ILE A 358 3.29 -24.22 28.03
N LEU A 359 4.58 -23.90 28.13
CA LEU A 359 5.66 -24.55 27.38
C LEU A 359 6.79 -24.93 28.33
N ALA A 360 6.99 -26.24 28.53
CA ALA A 360 8.01 -26.79 29.41
C ALA A 360 9.43 -26.54 28.87
N GLY A 361 10.39 -26.35 29.79
CA GLY A 361 11.80 -26.12 29.51
C GLY A 361 12.59 -27.36 29.09
N GLY A 362 13.85 -27.43 29.55
CA GLY A 362 14.85 -28.42 29.12
C GLY A 362 15.64 -27.99 27.88
N ASP A 363 16.89 -28.44 27.81
CA ASP A 363 17.89 -28.00 26.85
C ASP A 363 17.51 -28.33 25.40
N ARG A 364 17.23 -27.31 24.57
CA ARG A 364 16.86 -27.45 23.15
C ARG A 364 16.91 -26.12 22.39
N VAL A 365 16.73 -26.17 21.07
CA VAL A 365 16.30 -25.02 20.27
C VAL A 365 14.82 -25.15 19.93
N ILE A 366 14.06 -24.09 20.10
CA ILE A 366 12.67 -23.95 19.64
C ILE A 366 12.73 -23.38 18.23
N ALA A 367 12.57 -24.24 17.21
CA ALA A 367 12.59 -23.81 15.82
C ALA A 367 11.44 -22.84 15.50
N SER A 368 10.22 -23.16 15.92
CA SER A 368 9.09 -22.24 15.93
C SER A 368 8.05 -22.67 16.98
N TRP A 369 7.42 -21.72 17.65
CA TRP A 369 6.27 -21.93 18.56
C TRP A 369 5.46 -20.64 18.68
N MET A 370 4.15 -20.74 18.85
CA MET A 370 3.29 -19.57 19.12
C MET A 370 2.14 -19.87 20.08
N THR A 371 1.59 -18.82 20.69
CA THR A 371 0.26 -18.78 21.29
C THR A 371 -0.47 -17.51 20.87
N GLY A 372 -1.77 -17.62 20.60
CA GLY A 372 -2.59 -16.52 20.07
C GLY A 372 -3.45 -16.96 18.88
N ARG A 373 -3.87 -16.00 18.05
CA ARG A 373 -4.68 -16.29 16.85
C ARG A 373 -3.81 -16.72 15.65
N LEU A 374 -4.11 -17.87 15.07
CA LEU A 374 -3.48 -18.45 13.88
C LEU A 374 -4.48 -18.53 12.73
N TYR A 375 -4.09 -18.04 11.55
CA TYR A 375 -4.72 -18.35 10.26
C TYR A 375 -3.77 -19.24 9.44
N ASP A 376 -4.29 -20.29 8.80
CA ASP A 376 -3.52 -21.12 7.87
C ASP A 376 -4.39 -21.71 6.75
N SER A 377 -3.84 -22.61 5.92
CA SER A 377 -4.57 -23.23 4.80
C SER A 377 -5.59 -24.30 5.22
N TYR A 378 -5.74 -24.59 6.51
CA TYR A 378 -6.72 -25.52 7.06
C TYR A 378 -7.87 -24.79 7.76
N ASP A 379 -7.60 -23.63 8.37
CA ASP A 379 -8.64 -22.71 8.85
C ASP A 379 -8.43 -21.28 8.34
N SER A 380 -9.17 -20.95 7.27
CA SER A 380 -9.22 -19.61 6.67
C SER A 380 -10.02 -18.60 7.50
N LYS A 381 -10.74 -19.02 8.55
CA LYS A 381 -11.41 -18.13 9.51
C LYS A 381 -10.56 -17.89 10.77
N GLY A 382 -9.54 -18.71 10.97
CA GLY A 382 -8.56 -18.59 12.05
C GLY A 382 -9.04 -19.18 13.38
N THR A 383 -8.09 -19.66 14.17
CA THR A 383 -8.32 -20.31 15.47
C THR A 383 -7.41 -19.75 16.55
N THR A 384 -7.84 -19.87 17.81
CA THR A 384 -6.94 -19.67 18.95
C THR A 384 -6.06 -20.91 19.09
N PHE A 385 -4.77 -20.75 18.87
CA PHE A 385 -3.79 -21.83 18.79
C PHE A 385 -2.73 -21.68 19.90
N THR A 386 -2.09 -22.79 20.27
CA THR A 386 -0.92 -22.81 21.18
C THR A 386 -0.09 -24.06 20.88
N GLY A 387 1.13 -23.89 20.40
CA GLY A 387 1.98 -25.00 19.96
C GLY A 387 2.97 -24.61 18.86
N VAL A 388 3.54 -25.63 18.21
CA VAL A 388 4.36 -25.44 17.00
C VAL A 388 3.42 -25.25 15.80
N PRO A 389 3.46 -24.13 15.07
CA PRO A 389 2.63 -23.94 13.89
C PRO A 389 2.99 -24.95 12.80
N LYS A 390 2.01 -25.42 12.02
CA LYS A 390 2.22 -26.44 10.99
C LYS A 390 3.14 -25.97 9.86
N TYR A 391 3.15 -24.67 9.59
CA TYR A 391 4.06 -24.04 8.62
C TYR A 391 5.15 -23.28 9.36
N ILE A 392 6.35 -23.87 9.39
CA ILE A 392 7.56 -23.26 9.92
C ILE A 392 8.25 -22.49 8.78
N PRO A 393 8.78 -21.27 9.03
CA PRO A 393 9.51 -20.49 8.03
C PRO A 393 10.74 -21.20 7.45
N SER A 394 10.70 -21.53 6.16
CA SER A 394 11.87 -21.99 5.42
C SER A 394 12.67 -20.79 4.92
N LYS A 395 13.47 -20.18 5.79
CA LYS A 395 14.22 -18.93 5.53
C LYS A 395 15.31 -19.14 4.44
N PRO A 396 15.39 -18.34 3.36
CA PRO A 396 16.46 -18.41 2.37
C PRO A 396 17.83 -18.09 2.99
N SER A 397 18.86 -18.87 2.66
CA SER A 397 20.20 -18.70 3.23
C SER A 397 20.83 -17.33 2.99
N GLY A 398 20.43 -16.62 1.92
CA GLY A 398 20.90 -15.25 1.67
C GLY A 398 20.42 -14.23 2.71
N LEU A 399 19.30 -14.48 3.39
CA LEU A 399 18.78 -13.66 4.50
C LEU A 399 19.43 -13.99 5.86
N LEU A 400 20.24 -15.06 5.92
CA LEU A 400 20.76 -15.61 7.18
C LEU A 400 22.27 -15.38 7.33
N ASP A 401 22.71 -15.16 8.57
CA ASP A 401 24.13 -15.22 8.92
C ASP A 401 24.63 -16.68 9.05
N SER A 402 25.92 -16.85 9.35
CA SER A 402 26.56 -18.17 9.45
C SER A 402 26.04 -19.07 10.59
N SER A 403 25.23 -18.55 11.51
CA SER A 403 24.56 -19.33 12.56
C SER A 403 23.18 -19.85 12.13
N GLY A 404 22.62 -19.33 11.03
CA GLY A 404 21.24 -19.58 10.59
C GLY A 404 20.21 -18.60 11.17
N ALA A 405 20.64 -17.60 11.95
CA ALA A 405 19.81 -16.47 12.36
C ALA A 405 19.61 -15.46 11.22
N PHE A 406 18.55 -14.64 11.25
CA PHE A 406 18.40 -13.54 10.29
C PHE A 406 19.54 -12.54 10.44
N PHE A 407 20.25 -12.22 9.35
CA PHE A 407 21.45 -11.39 9.39
C PHE A 407 21.17 -9.99 9.97
N VAL A 408 22.11 -9.51 10.80
CA VAL A 408 22.16 -8.13 11.32
C VAL A 408 23.53 -7.51 11.11
N ARG A 409 23.55 -6.18 11.05
CA ARG A 409 24.76 -5.36 11.05
C ARG A 409 24.46 -4.02 11.72
N SER A 410 25.20 -3.68 12.77
CA SER A 410 25.06 -2.40 13.47
C SER A 410 25.70 -1.23 12.74
N LYS A 411 25.20 -0.01 13.02
CA LYS A 411 25.72 1.25 12.46
C LYS A 411 27.24 1.36 12.68
N PRO A 412 28.05 1.42 11.61
CA PRO A 412 29.51 1.51 11.73
C PRO A 412 29.94 2.90 12.23
N GLN A 413 30.74 2.96 13.28
CA GLN A 413 31.15 4.24 13.87
C GLN A 413 32.52 4.74 13.37
N TYR A 414 33.23 3.90 12.61
CA TYR A 414 34.55 4.18 12.03
C TYR A 414 35.60 4.60 13.07
N GLU A 415 35.43 4.12 14.31
CA GLU A 415 36.12 4.54 15.52
C GLU A 415 37.64 4.36 15.48
N THR A 416 38.11 3.36 14.72
CA THR A 416 39.54 3.09 14.53
C THR A 416 40.20 3.95 13.45
N LEU A 417 39.44 4.67 12.62
CA LEU A 417 39.95 5.49 11.52
C LEU A 417 40.28 6.91 11.98
N SER A 418 41.35 7.48 11.43
CA SER A 418 41.67 8.89 11.60
C SER A 418 40.68 9.80 10.84
N SER A 419 40.57 11.05 11.27
CA SER A 419 39.89 12.13 10.53
C SER A 419 40.40 12.32 9.10
N SER A 420 41.65 11.91 8.80
CA SER A 420 42.20 11.99 7.45
C SER A 420 41.61 11.00 6.44
N SER A 421 40.94 9.93 6.90
CA SER A 421 40.16 9.01 6.05
C SER A 421 38.80 9.59 5.62
N PHE A 422 38.43 10.77 6.14
CA PHE A 422 37.19 11.48 5.82
C PHE A 422 37.42 12.61 4.81
N LEU A 423 36.34 13.00 4.13
CA LEU A 423 36.22 14.24 3.37
C LEU A 423 35.03 15.03 3.92
N ASN A 424 35.26 16.23 4.45
CA ASN A 424 34.16 17.14 4.78
C ASN A 424 33.56 17.68 3.48
N VAL A 425 32.26 17.49 3.24
CA VAL A 425 31.58 17.89 1.99
C VAL A 425 31.75 19.39 1.68
N LYS A 426 31.89 20.24 2.71
CA LYS A 426 32.11 21.69 2.52
C LYS A 426 33.47 22.01 1.91
N SER A 427 34.46 21.11 2.02
CA SER A 427 35.76 21.25 1.33
C SER A 427 35.67 21.01 -0.19
N ALA A 428 34.59 20.41 -0.68
CA ALA A 428 34.25 20.32 -2.11
C ALA A 428 33.42 21.53 -2.61
N GLY A 429 33.17 22.52 -1.75
CA GLY A 429 32.43 23.75 -2.08
C GLY A 429 30.98 23.81 -1.61
N ALA A 430 30.46 22.75 -0.97
CA ALA A 430 29.09 22.73 -0.46
C ALA A 430 28.91 23.67 0.74
N GLN A 431 27.78 24.37 0.82
CA GLN A 431 27.51 25.38 1.85
C GLN A 431 26.65 24.81 2.99
N GLY A 432 25.63 24.01 2.67
CA GLY A 432 24.69 23.46 3.65
C GLY A 432 23.85 24.53 4.36
N ASN A 433 23.59 25.66 3.70
CA ASN A 433 22.96 26.85 4.27
C ASN A 433 21.46 27.01 3.94
N GLY A 434 20.82 26.00 3.36
CA GLY A 434 19.41 26.04 2.98
C GLY A 434 19.08 26.99 1.82
N GLN A 435 20.08 27.52 1.10
CA GLN A 435 19.91 28.53 0.06
C GLN A 435 20.72 28.23 -1.21
N ALA A 436 21.99 27.87 -1.08
CA ALA A 436 22.85 27.55 -2.22
C ALA A 436 22.52 26.17 -2.82
N ASP A 437 22.70 26.04 -4.13
CA ASP A 437 22.67 24.74 -4.82
C ASP A 437 24.00 24.02 -4.61
N ASP A 438 23.96 22.98 -3.78
CA ASP A 438 25.11 22.16 -3.41
C ASP A 438 25.27 20.92 -4.32
N THR A 439 24.40 20.73 -5.34
CA THR A 439 24.36 19.52 -6.19
C THR A 439 25.73 19.16 -6.77
N ALA A 440 26.45 20.13 -7.35
CA ALA A 440 27.74 19.88 -8.01
C ALA A 440 28.84 19.51 -7.00
N ALA A 441 28.87 20.20 -5.85
CA ALA A 441 29.85 19.96 -4.79
C ALA A 441 29.65 18.58 -4.14
N ILE A 442 28.40 18.18 -3.88
CA ILE A 442 28.07 16.85 -3.34
C ILE A 442 28.46 15.74 -4.31
N ASN A 443 28.04 15.84 -5.58
CA ASN A 443 28.41 14.85 -6.60
C ASN A 443 29.95 14.74 -6.76
N SER A 444 30.69 15.84 -6.61
CA SER A 444 32.17 15.81 -6.61
C SER A 444 32.77 15.20 -5.33
N ALA A 445 32.18 15.43 -4.16
CA ALA A 445 32.69 14.88 -2.89
C ALA A 445 32.52 13.35 -2.82
N LEU A 446 31.38 12.83 -3.30
CA LEU A 446 31.04 11.40 -3.31
C LEU A 446 31.96 10.56 -4.21
N GLN A 447 32.64 11.18 -5.18
CA GLN A 447 33.62 10.52 -6.06
C GLN A 447 35.03 10.40 -5.44
N SER A 448 35.26 10.92 -4.24
CA SER A 448 36.60 10.99 -3.62
C SER A 448 37.16 9.67 -3.10
N GLY A 449 36.34 8.62 -2.99
CA GLY A 449 36.72 7.32 -2.40
C GLY A 449 36.92 7.35 -0.87
N LYS A 450 36.70 8.51 -0.22
CA LYS A 450 36.73 8.66 1.24
C LYS A 450 35.35 8.50 1.86
N ILE A 451 35.30 8.45 3.20
CA ILE A 451 34.05 8.64 3.93
C ILE A 451 33.66 10.12 3.84
N VAL A 452 32.55 10.43 3.19
CA VAL A 452 32.06 11.80 3.06
C VAL A 452 31.28 12.19 4.31
N PHE A 453 31.86 13.08 5.09
CA PHE A 453 31.21 13.70 6.24
C PHE A 453 30.40 14.90 5.77
N PHE A 454 29.11 14.91 6.10
CA PHE A 454 28.23 16.07 5.99
C PHE A 454 28.14 16.70 7.38
N PRO A 455 28.76 17.86 7.63
CA PRO A 455 28.47 18.64 8.84
C PRO A 455 27.02 19.12 8.81
N ALA A 456 26.45 19.42 9.96
CA ALA A 456 25.07 19.86 10.08
C ALA A 456 24.76 21.04 9.14
N GLY A 457 23.58 20.97 8.53
CA GLY A 457 23.17 21.90 7.49
C GLY A 457 22.03 21.34 6.65
N ILE A 458 21.51 22.20 5.78
CA ILE A 458 20.49 21.86 4.78
C ILE A 458 21.12 22.13 3.41
N TYR A 459 21.38 21.06 2.68
CA TYR A 459 22.05 21.08 1.39
C TYR A 459 20.98 21.01 0.30
N LYS A 460 20.66 22.16 -0.30
CA LYS A 460 19.68 22.20 -1.39
C LYS A 460 20.29 21.64 -2.67
N VAL A 461 19.50 20.86 -3.40
CA VAL A 461 19.91 20.21 -4.65
C VAL A 461 18.83 20.41 -5.71
N THR A 462 19.22 20.86 -6.90
CA THR A 462 18.28 21.11 -8.02
C THR A 462 18.33 20.04 -9.11
N SER A 463 19.21 19.05 -8.97
CA SER A 463 19.18 17.81 -9.77
C SER A 463 19.81 16.64 -9.00
N THR A 464 19.74 15.44 -9.57
CA THR A 464 20.07 14.17 -8.92
C THR A 464 21.47 14.13 -8.29
N ILE A 465 21.53 13.76 -7.01
CA ILE A 465 22.74 13.30 -6.33
C ILE A 465 22.97 11.84 -6.69
N ASN A 466 24.15 11.53 -7.23
CA ASN A 466 24.55 10.18 -7.57
C ASN A 466 25.52 9.66 -6.50
N VAL A 467 25.10 8.67 -5.73
CA VAL A 467 25.93 7.99 -4.73
C VAL A 467 26.59 6.79 -5.43
N PRO A 468 27.90 6.83 -5.73
CA PRO A 468 28.58 5.76 -6.46
C PRO A 468 28.88 4.56 -5.56
N VAL A 469 29.14 3.41 -6.18
CA VAL A 469 29.66 2.23 -5.49
C VAL A 469 30.98 2.57 -4.77
N GLY A 470 31.09 2.14 -3.51
CA GLY A 470 32.22 2.43 -2.62
C GLY A 470 32.00 3.66 -1.72
N ALA A 471 30.96 4.45 -1.96
CA ALA A 471 30.66 5.63 -1.14
C ALA A 471 30.25 5.27 0.29
N ARG A 472 30.72 6.08 1.24
CA ARG A 472 30.31 6.05 2.64
C ARG A 472 29.92 7.46 3.05
N ILE A 473 28.75 7.62 3.65
CA ILE A 473 28.15 8.92 3.99
C ILE A 473 27.84 8.94 5.48
N VAL A 474 28.32 9.97 6.18
CA VAL A 474 28.03 10.20 7.60
C VAL A 474 27.57 11.64 7.79
N GLY A 475 26.35 11.83 8.27
CA GLY A 475 25.85 13.14 8.66
C GLY A 475 26.15 13.52 10.11
N GLU A 476 26.02 14.80 10.42
CA GLU A 476 26.01 15.35 11.77
C GLU A 476 24.63 15.93 12.07
N SER A 477 24.06 15.58 13.23
CA SER A 477 22.75 16.06 13.69
C SER A 477 21.62 15.91 12.64
N TRP A 478 21.61 14.79 11.91
CA TRP A 478 20.71 14.55 10.75
C TRP A 478 20.83 15.61 9.65
N SER A 479 22.00 15.65 9.03
CA SER A 479 22.30 16.55 7.91
C SER A 479 21.37 16.29 6.72
N GLN A 480 20.76 17.34 6.16
CA GLN A 480 19.62 17.21 5.26
C GLN A 480 20.03 17.42 3.79
N ILE A 481 19.73 16.48 2.89
CA ILE A 481 19.73 16.71 1.44
C ILE A 481 18.30 17.04 1.01
N MET A 482 18.12 18.23 0.42
CA MET A 482 16.81 18.84 0.15
C MET A 482 16.60 19.08 -1.35
N GLY A 483 15.81 18.21 -1.99
CA GLY A 483 15.45 18.35 -3.40
C GLY A 483 14.47 19.51 -3.64
N THR A 484 14.73 20.36 -4.63
CA THR A 484 13.85 21.51 -4.93
C THR A 484 13.97 21.98 -6.38
N GLY A 485 12.97 22.75 -6.84
CA GLY A 485 12.94 23.35 -8.17
C GLY A 485 12.37 22.44 -9.28
N SER A 486 12.23 23.01 -10.47
CA SER A 486 11.43 22.46 -11.57
C SER A 486 11.86 21.09 -12.09
N TYR A 487 13.11 20.66 -11.86
CA TYR A 487 13.57 19.32 -12.20
C TYR A 487 12.80 18.22 -11.44
N PHE A 488 12.26 18.52 -10.26
CA PHE A 488 11.49 17.58 -9.44
C PHE A 488 9.97 17.86 -9.42
N ALA A 489 9.46 18.77 -10.25
CA ALA A 489 8.07 19.21 -10.20
C ALA A 489 7.08 18.29 -10.96
N ASP A 490 7.54 17.57 -11.98
CA ASP A 490 6.68 16.82 -12.91
C ASP A 490 6.34 15.40 -12.39
N ALA A 491 5.09 15.21 -11.96
CA ALA A 491 4.57 13.93 -11.45
C ALA A 491 4.37 12.83 -12.50
N GLU A 492 4.21 13.19 -13.78
CA GLU A 492 4.08 12.23 -14.89
C GLU A 492 5.47 11.75 -15.36
N ASN A 493 6.50 12.57 -15.11
CA ASN A 493 7.88 12.31 -15.48
C ASN A 493 8.82 12.39 -14.26
N PRO A 494 8.64 11.55 -13.22
CA PRO A 494 9.35 11.67 -11.95
C PRO A 494 10.89 11.59 -12.07
N LYS A 495 11.58 12.21 -11.11
CA LYS A 495 13.04 12.34 -11.06
C LYS A 495 13.59 12.03 -9.67
N VAL A 496 14.69 11.31 -9.64
CA VAL A 496 15.37 10.87 -8.42
C VAL A 496 16.16 12.00 -7.78
N VAL A 497 15.93 12.28 -6.50
CA VAL A 497 16.72 13.25 -5.71
C VAL A 497 18.06 12.62 -5.32
N VAL A 498 18.05 11.44 -4.68
CA VAL A 498 19.26 10.68 -4.34
C VAL A 498 19.23 9.30 -4.97
N LYS A 499 20.15 9.05 -5.91
CA LYS A 499 20.29 7.79 -6.63
C LYS A 499 21.45 6.97 -6.05
N VAL A 500 21.15 5.81 -5.49
CA VAL A 500 22.10 4.95 -4.77
C VAL A 500 22.55 3.79 -5.66
N GLY A 501 23.69 4.00 -6.33
CA GLY A 501 24.17 3.15 -7.44
C GLY A 501 23.31 3.25 -8.70
N ASN A 502 23.66 2.47 -9.71
CA ASN A 502 22.91 2.26 -10.95
C ASN A 502 22.38 0.83 -11.03
N ALA A 503 21.37 0.59 -11.88
CA ALA A 503 20.86 -0.76 -12.11
C ALA A 503 21.99 -1.68 -12.61
N GLY A 504 22.26 -2.75 -11.86
CA GLY A 504 23.35 -3.70 -12.11
C GLY A 504 24.64 -3.44 -11.32
N ASP A 505 24.78 -2.30 -10.65
CA ASP A 505 25.93 -2.03 -9.77
C ASP A 505 25.94 -2.97 -8.56
N ALA A 506 27.10 -3.50 -8.22
CA ALA A 506 27.30 -4.35 -7.03
C ALA A 506 28.54 -3.91 -6.23
N GLY A 507 28.41 -3.75 -4.92
CA GLY A 507 29.49 -3.27 -4.06
C GLY A 507 29.07 -2.90 -2.64
N VAL A 508 29.84 -2.00 -2.05
CA VAL A 508 29.59 -1.40 -0.73
C VAL A 508 28.97 -0.01 -0.91
N ILE A 509 27.87 0.30 -0.24
CA ILE A 509 27.42 1.68 0.02
C ILE A 509 26.89 1.74 1.46
N GLU A 510 27.34 2.71 2.23
CA GLU A 510 26.99 2.88 3.65
C GLU A 510 26.52 4.32 3.90
N ILE A 511 25.30 4.49 4.42
CA ILE A 511 24.69 5.81 4.69
C ILE A 511 24.24 5.87 6.14
N GLN A 512 24.62 6.92 6.88
CA GLN A 512 24.15 7.08 8.26
C GLN A 512 24.02 8.52 8.75
N ASP A 513 23.15 8.72 9.74
CA ASP A 513 22.91 9.99 10.43
C ASP A 513 22.49 11.15 9.49
N MET A 514 21.70 10.84 8.44
CA MET A 514 21.23 11.77 7.39
C MET A 514 19.71 11.96 7.39
N ILE A 515 19.22 13.05 6.78
CA ILE A 515 17.83 13.19 6.34
C ILE A 515 17.75 13.48 4.83
N PHE A 516 16.75 12.91 4.18
CA PHE A 516 16.41 13.18 2.79
C PHE A 516 15.02 13.83 2.72
N THR A 517 14.91 14.95 2.02
CA THR A 517 13.72 15.81 2.09
C THR A 517 13.54 16.63 0.80
N THR A 518 12.47 17.41 0.73
CA THR A 518 12.16 18.33 -0.38
C THR A 518 11.82 19.73 0.11
N SER A 519 11.77 20.69 -0.82
CA SER A 519 11.23 22.02 -0.56
C SER A 519 10.38 22.53 -1.72
N GLY A 520 9.15 22.94 -1.40
CA GLY A 520 8.11 23.38 -2.33
C GLY A 520 7.43 22.24 -3.10
N ALA A 521 6.67 22.62 -4.13
CA ALA A 521 5.92 21.74 -5.01
C ALA A 521 6.84 20.85 -5.88
N THR A 522 7.27 19.72 -5.33
CA THR A 522 8.16 18.73 -5.99
C THR A 522 7.44 17.41 -6.23
N ALA A 523 6.26 17.47 -6.86
CA ALA A 523 5.38 16.32 -7.08
C ALA A 523 6.03 15.16 -7.86
N GLY A 524 7.06 15.44 -8.67
CA GLY A 524 7.86 14.45 -9.40
C GLY A 524 9.01 13.83 -8.61
N ALA A 525 9.27 14.23 -7.36
CA ALA A 525 10.43 13.74 -6.63
C ALA A 525 10.30 12.26 -6.23
N ILE A 526 11.24 11.42 -6.65
CA ILE A 526 11.55 10.14 -5.98
C ILE A 526 12.68 10.46 -5.01
N ILE A 527 12.43 10.47 -3.69
CA ILE A 527 13.43 11.00 -2.75
C ILE A 527 14.69 10.12 -2.74
N MET A 528 14.52 8.79 -2.74
CA MET A 528 15.62 7.85 -2.90
C MET A 528 15.29 6.69 -3.85
N GLU A 529 16.14 6.48 -4.86
CA GLU A 529 16.15 5.29 -5.71
C GLU A 529 17.36 4.43 -5.34
N TRP A 530 17.11 3.20 -4.89
CA TRP A 530 18.14 2.27 -4.44
C TRP A 530 18.34 1.16 -5.49
N ASN A 531 19.48 1.23 -6.18
CA ASN A 531 19.84 0.29 -7.25
C ASN A 531 20.91 -0.71 -6.85
N VAL A 532 21.82 -0.29 -5.96
CA VAL A 532 23.02 -1.07 -5.64
C VAL A 532 22.67 -2.44 -5.03
N LYS A 533 23.40 -3.46 -5.49
CA LYS A 533 23.43 -4.78 -4.87
C LYS A 533 24.65 -4.89 -3.95
N GLN A 534 24.50 -5.61 -2.85
CA GLN A 534 25.58 -5.86 -1.89
C GLN A 534 26.66 -6.77 -2.51
N SER A 535 27.94 -6.44 -2.34
CA SER A 535 29.07 -7.34 -2.69
C SER A 535 29.38 -8.38 -1.61
N SER A 536 29.08 -8.05 -0.36
CA SER A 536 29.10 -8.95 0.81
C SER A 536 27.85 -8.69 1.66
N GLN A 537 27.48 -9.61 2.56
CA GLN A 537 26.23 -9.50 3.32
C GLN A 537 26.20 -8.20 4.15
N GLY A 538 25.13 -7.40 4.00
CA GLY A 538 24.99 -6.11 4.69
C GLY A 538 25.94 -4.99 4.23
N SER A 539 26.54 -5.10 3.04
CA SER A 539 27.45 -4.06 2.51
C SER A 539 26.76 -2.92 1.76
N ALA A 540 25.52 -3.11 1.31
CA ALA A 540 24.65 -2.05 0.81
C ALA A 540 23.61 -1.74 1.90
N ALA A 541 23.81 -0.65 2.64
CA ALA A 541 23.14 -0.45 3.93
C ALA A 541 22.94 1.01 4.35
N MET A 542 21.92 1.25 5.18
CA MET A 542 21.56 2.56 5.73
C MET A 542 21.07 2.46 7.19
N TRP A 543 21.57 3.34 8.06
CA TRP A 543 21.25 3.39 9.50
C TRP A 543 20.87 4.78 9.97
N ASP A 544 19.91 4.90 10.89
CA ASP A 544 19.52 6.17 11.54
C ASP A 544 19.39 7.34 10.54
N SER A 545 18.85 7.03 9.36
CA SER A 545 18.72 7.96 8.26
C SER A 545 17.31 7.89 7.73
N HIS A 546 16.69 9.05 7.61
CA HIS A 546 15.24 9.15 7.52
C HIS A 546 14.84 9.96 6.29
N ILE A 547 13.66 9.70 5.77
CA ILE A 547 13.03 10.48 4.72
C ILE A 547 11.89 11.25 5.39
N ARG A 548 11.95 12.59 5.32
CA ARG A 548 10.90 13.49 5.80
C ARG A 548 10.44 14.35 4.64
N VAL A 549 9.14 14.42 4.38
CA VAL A 549 8.58 15.34 3.39
C VAL A 549 7.58 16.27 4.06
N GLY A 550 7.94 17.56 4.13
CA GLY A 550 7.13 18.62 4.77
C GLY A 550 7.36 18.81 6.27
N GLY A 551 6.50 19.64 6.88
CA GLY A 551 6.36 19.80 8.33
C GLY A 551 7.52 20.46 9.06
N ALA A 552 8.43 21.16 8.39
CA ALA A 552 9.65 21.65 9.02
C ALA A 552 10.22 22.92 8.40
N ALA A 553 10.99 23.68 9.19
CA ALA A 553 11.59 24.95 8.79
C ALA A 553 12.33 24.89 7.44
N GLY A 554 11.91 25.75 6.51
CA GLY A 554 12.54 25.90 5.20
C GLY A 554 12.18 24.84 4.15
N THR A 555 11.27 23.92 4.47
CA THR A 555 10.59 23.09 3.45
C THR A 555 9.66 23.95 2.58
N GLY A 556 8.97 24.95 3.14
CA GLY A 556 7.87 25.63 2.44
C GLY A 556 6.65 24.73 2.27
N LEU A 557 6.46 23.84 3.25
CA LEU A 557 5.44 22.80 3.38
C LEU A 557 5.04 22.71 4.86
N GLN A 558 4.88 23.87 5.51
CA GLN A 558 4.56 24.06 6.93
C GLN A 558 3.09 24.43 7.13
N ALA A 559 2.65 24.66 8.38
CA ALA A 559 1.26 24.98 8.70
C ALA A 559 0.74 26.29 8.06
N SER A 560 1.64 27.20 7.66
CA SER A 560 1.33 28.39 6.85
C SER A 560 1.03 28.09 5.38
N ASP A 561 1.56 26.98 4.87
CA ASP A 561 1.66 26.68 3.43
C ASP A 561 0.68 25.56 3.04
N CYS A 562 0.55 24.56 3.91
CA CYS A 562 -0.26 23.37 3.75
C CYS A 562 -1.25 23.15 4.92
N PRO A 563 -2.05 24.16 5.31
CA PRO A 563 -3.03 24.01 6.38
C PRO A 563 -4.08 22.95 6.02
N LYS A 564 -4.49 22.15 7.01
CA LYS A 564 -5.56 21.16 6.84
C LYS A 564 -6.96 21.78 6.68
N LEU A 565 -7.89 20.98 6.16
CA LEU A 565 -9.35 21.27 6.18
C LEU A 565 -9.77 22.57 5.45
N THR A 566 -9.01 23.00 4.45
CA THR A 566 -9.31 24.17 3.61
C THR A 566 -10.56 24.02 2.73
N GLY A 567 -11.01 22.78 2.50
CA GLY A 567 -12.08 22.44 1.55
C GLY A 567 -11.61 22.23 0.11
N SER A 568 -10.30 22.34 -0.18
CA SER A 568 -9.72 22.15 -1.51
C SER A 568 -8.28 21.65 -1.45
N MET A 569 -7.89 20.71 -2.31
CA MET A 569 -6.51 20.23 -2.38
C MET A 569 -5.56 21.38 -2.75
N ASN A 570 -4.55 21.66 -1.92
CA ASN A 570 -3.47 22.58 -2.32
C ASN A 570 -2.44 21.82 -3.17
N MET A 571 -2.41 22.11 -4.48
CA MET A 571 -1.50 21.45 -5.41
C MET A 571 -0.02 21.79 -5.14
N ASP A 572 0.27 22.94 -4.50
CA ASP A 572 1.64 23.30 -4.10
C ASP A 572 2.18 22.39 -2.97
N CYS A 573 1.29 21.67 -2.27
CA CYS A 573 1.63 20.68 -1.24
C CYS A 573 1.85 19.27 -1.80
N MET A 574 1.83 19.08 -3.12
CA MET A 574 2.28 17.85 -3.78
C MET A 574 3.81 17.79 -3.78
N ALA A 575 4.36 17.06 -2.82
CA ALA A 575 5.75 17.21 -2.39
C ALA A 575 6.68 16.05 -2.80
N ALA A 576 6.15 14.88 -3.19
CA ALA A 576 6.93 13.79 -3.78
C ALA A 576 6.07 12.74 -4.52
N SER A 577 6.63 12.11 -5.55
CA SER A 577 6.07 10.94 -6.23
C SER A 577 6.36 9.63 -5.48
N MET A 578 7.47 9.54 -4.74
CA MET A 578 7.81 8.37 -3.92
C MET A 578 8.86 8.72 -2.86
N LEU A 579 8.77 8.12 -1.66
CA LEU A 579 9.82 8.24 -0.66
C LEU A 579 11.03 7.35 -1.00
N LEU A 580 10.84 6.03 -1.12
CA LEU A 580 11.93 5.07 -1.33
C LEU A 580 11.58 3.97 -2.35
N HIS A 581 12.45 3.76 -3.33
CA HIS A 581 12.35 2.67 -4.32
C HIS A 581 13.51 1.69 -4.18
N LEU A 582 13.27 0.48 -3.65
CA LEU A 582 14.22 -0.63 -3.69
C LEU A 582 14.04 -1.42 -4.99
N THR A 583 14.80 -1.06 -6.02
CA THR A 583 14.64 -1.59 -7.38
C THR A 583 14.98 -3.08 -7.50
N LYS A 584 14.50 -3.73 -8.56
CA LYS A 584 14.49 -5.19 -8.75
C LYS A 584 15.82 -5.93 -8.58
N GLN A 585 16.93 -5.32 -8.98
CA GLN A 585 18.28 -5.94 -8.92
C GLN A 585 19.05 -5.61 -7.64
N SER A 586 18.54 -4.66 -6.85
CA SER A 586 19.21 -4.13 -5.66
C SER A 586 19.17 -5.11 -4.48
N SER A 587 19.80 -4.70 -3.38
CA SER A 587 19.59 -5.27 -2.05
C SER A 587 19.88 -4.20 -1.00
N ALA A 588 19.13 -4.16 0.10
CA ALA A 588 19.35 -3.19 1.16
C ALA A 588 19.34 -3.82 2.55
N TYR A 589 20.21 -3.32 3.44
CA TYR A 589 20.08 -3.47 4.88
C TYR A 589 19.67 -2.11 5.46
N LEU A 590 18.42 -1.98 5.90
CA LEU A 590 17.84 -0.74 6.41
C LEU A 590 17.54 -0.89 7.90
N GLU A 591 18.06 0.00 8.75
CA GLU A 591 17.93 -0.10 10.20
C GLU A 591 17.60 1.27 10.83
N ASN A 592 16.51 1.36 11.59
CA ASN A 592 15.93 2.63 12.06
C ASN A 592 15.70 3.65 10.92
N VAL A 593 15.10 3.19 9.82
CA VAL A 593 14.73 4.05 8.68
C VAL A 593 13.27 4.43 8.80
N TRP A 594 13.00 5.73 8.82
CA TRP A 594 11.64 6.30 8.91
C TRP A 594 11.35 7.05 7.62
N ALA A 595 10.21 6.78 6.99
CA ALA A 595 9.76 7.38 5.74
C ALA A 595 8.43 8.11 5.99
N TRP A 596 8.53 9.34 6.50
CA TRP A 596 7.43 10.14 7.02
C TRP A 596 7.03 11.24 6.04
N VAL A 597 5.78 11.22 5.62
CA VAL A 597 5.11 12.38 5.01
C VAL A 597 4.48 13.17 6.15
N ALA A 598 4.84 14.43 6.32
CA ALA A 598 4.51 15.15 7.55
C ALA A 598 3.00 15.33 7.73
N ASP A 599 2.47 14.78 8.82
CA ASP A 599 1.08 14.97 9.27
C ASP A 599 0.90 16.22 10.14
N HIS A 600 1.99 16.76 10.71
CA HIS A 600 2.04 17.99 11.50
C HIS A 600 3.35 18.78 11.31
N ASP A 601 3.32 20.06 11.68
CA ASP A 601 4.47 20.97 11.69
C ASP A 601 5.26 20.82 13.00
N VAL A 602 6.56 20.49 12.91
CA VAL A 602 7.44 20.22 14.07
C VAL A 602 8.36 21.40 14.42
N ASP A 603 8.08 22.62 13.95
CA ASP A 603 8.78 23.84 14.37
C ASP A 603 7.84 24.92 14.94
N ILE A 604 6.63 24.53 15.38
CA ILE A 604 5.67 25.37 16.14
C ILE A 604 5.13 24.64 17.39
N PRO A 605 4.93 25.33 18.53
CA PRO A 605 4.51 24.69 19.80
C PRO A 605 3.20 23.90 19.72
N GLU A 606 2.23 24.40 18.95
CA GLU A 606 0.91 23.80 18.79
C GLU A 606 0.94 22.48 17.99
N GLN A 607 2.05 22.18 17.29
CA GLN A 607 2.22 21.02 16.41
C GLN A 607 1.00 20.81 15.49
N THR A 608 0.66 21.88 14.75
CA THR A 608 -0.58 21.93 13.95
C THR A 608 -0.49 20.93 12.78
N GLN A 609 -1.55 20.14 12.63
CA GLN A 609 -1.68 19.15 11.55
C GLN A 609 -1.83 19.79 10.15
N ILE A 610 -1.26 19.15 9.13
CA ILE A 610 -1.07 19.69 7.78
C ILE A 610 -1.39 18.67 6.66
N ASP A 611 -1.80 19.18 5.50
CA ASP A 611 -2.15 18.37 4.32
C ASP A 611 -0.97 18.29 3.33
N ILE A 612 -0.05 17.33 3.52
CA ILE A 612 1.04 17.04 2.59
C ILE A 612 0.70 15.84 1.69
N TYR A 613 0.84 16.01 0.38
CA TYR A 613 0.55 14.95 -0.59
C TYR A 613 1.85 14.33 -1.13
N VAL A 614 2.05 13.05 -0.83
CA VAL A 614 3.09 12.20 -1.43
C VAL A 614 2.45 10.91 -1.88
N ALA A 615 2.66 10.50 -3.13
CA ALA A 615 1.91 9.37 -3.69
C ALA A 615 2.24 8.04 -2.99
N ARG A 616 3.52 7.72 -2.82
CA ARG A 616 4.01 6.37 -2.51
C ARG A 616 5.05 6.43 -1.39
N GLY A 617 4.93 5.55 -0.39
CA GLY A 617 5.94 5.38 0.65
C GLY A 617 7.15 4.61 0.12
N VAL A 618 7.25 3.34 0.49
CA VAL A 618 8.32 2.42 0.12
C VAL A 618 7.83 1.40 -0.91
N LEU A 619 8.37 1.46 -2.13
CA LEU A 619 8.23 0.42 -3.15
C LEU A 619 9.44 -0.54 -3.10
N ILE A 620 9.18 -1.84 -3.03
CA ILE A 620 10.18 -2.90 -3.03
C ILE A 620 9.91 -3.85 -4.19
N GLU A 621 10.81 -3.87 -5.17
CA GLU A 621 10.86 -4.88 -6.22
C GLU A 621 12.05 -5.85 -6.04
N SER A 622 12.93 -5.55 -5.08
CA SER A 622 14.16 -6.28 -4.79
C SER A 622 13.97 -7.80 -4.78
N THR A 623 14.83 -8.50 -5.52
CA THR A 623 14.88 -9.97 -5.60
C THR A 623 16.11 -10.57 -4.92
N ALA A 624 16.97 -9.74 -4.33
CA ALA A 624 18.14 -10.17 -3.57
C ALA A 624 17.98 -9.87 -2.07
N PRO A 625 18.71 -10.56 -1.17
CA PRO A 625 18.46 -10.52 0.27
C PRO A 625 18.40 -9.10 0.83
N THR A 626 17.25 -8.74 1.39
CA THR A 626 16.91 -7.38 1.82
C THR A 626 16.31 -7.43 3.22
N TRP A 627 16.77 -6.57 4.13
CA TRP A 627 16.35 -6.54 5.53
C TRP A 627 15.89 -5.14 5.92
N LEU A 628 14.71 -5.04 6.53
CA LEU A 628 14.15 -3.83 7.11
C LEU A 628 14.00 -4.06 8.63
N TRP A 629 14.91 -3.51 9.42
CA TRP A 629 14.93 -3.61 10.88
C TRP A 629 14.38 -2.34 11.53
N GLY A 630 13.19 -2.44 12.12
CA GLY A 630 12.50 -1.31 12.76
C GLY A 630 12.28 -0.14 11.82
N THR A 631 11.60 -0.36 10.69
CA THR A 631 11.32 0.68 9.71
C THR A 631 9.86 1.10 9.73
N ALA A 632 9.61 2.40 9.57
CA ALA A 632 8.27 2.98 9.54
C ALA A 632 8.05 3.72 8.21
N SER A 633 6.85 3.63 7.64
CA SER A 633 6.44 4.44 6.47
C SER A 633 5.01 4.92 6.66
N GLU A 634 4.77 6.21 6.51
CA GLU A 634 3.54 6.82 7.02
C GLU A 634 3.01 7.95 6.12
N HIS A 635 1.68 8.09 6.12
CA HIS A 635 0.90 9.18 5.52
C HIS A 635 1.08 9.42 4.01
N SER A 636 1.62 8.45 3.25
CA SER A 636 1.58 8.46 1.77
C SER A 636 0.18 8.13 1.24
N THR A 637 -0.20 8.68 0.07
CA THR A 637 -1.57 8.68 -0.47
C THR A 637 -2.07 7.31 -0.95
N LEU A 638 -1.21 6.48 -1.55
CA LEU A 638 -1.60 5.24 -2.23
C LEU A 638 -1.27 3.98 -1.41
N TYR A 639 -0.04 3.93 -0.89
CA TYR A 639 0.44 2.89 0.00
C TYR A 639 1.64 3.36 0.81
N GLN A 640 1.81 2.76 1.98
CA GLN A 640 2.98 2.92 2.82
C GLN A 640 4.08 1.92 2.44
N TYR A 641 3.76 0.62 2.35
CA TYR A 641 4.66 -0.40 1.79
C TYR A 641 4.02 -1.16 0.63
N GLN A 642 4.77 -1.35 -0.45
CA GLN A 642 4.40 -2.22 -1.56
C GLN A 642 5.56 -3.13 -1.96
N LEU A 643 5.34 -4.44 -1.95
CA LEU A 643 6.22 -5.45 -2.51
C LEU A 643 5.62 -5.91 -3.84
N ALA A 644 6.37 -5.78 -4.94
CA ALA A 644 5.89 -6.07 -6.29
C ALA A 644 6.93 -6.91 -7.07
N GLY A 645 6.66 -8.19 -7.29
CA GLY A 645 7.63 -9.12 -7.90
C GLY A 645 8.88 -9.36 -7.04
N ALA A 646 8.82 -9.02 -5.74
CA ALA A 646 9.96 -9.04 -4.82
C ALA A 646 10.21 -10.45 -4.27
N SER A 647 11.45 -10.71 -3.83
CA SER A 647 11.76 -11.94 -3.10
C SER A 647 13.00 -11.86 -2.23
N ASN A 648 13.06 -12.72 -1.21
CA ASN A 648 14.10 -12.73 -0.18
C ASN A 648 14.10 -11.43 0.66
N VAL A 649 12.93 -11.07 1.21
CA VAL A 649 12.76 -9.85 2.03
C VAL A 649 12.41 -10.23 3.47
N PHE A 650 13.17 -9.69 4.42
CA PHE A 650 12.87 -9.67 5.84
C PHE A 650 12.41 -8.27 6.29
N MET A 651 11.39 -8.21 7.14
CA MET A 651 10.81 -6.99 7.71
C MET A 651 10.53 -7.24 9.20
N GLY A 652 11.09 -6.44 10.11
CA GLY A 652 11.02 -6.73 11.54
C GLY A 652 11.45 -5.60 12.50
N LEU A 653 10.53 -4.94 13.21
CA LEU A 653 9.11 -4.79 12.87
C LEU A 653 8.92 -3.74 11.77
N ILE A 654 7.73 -3.71 11.20
CA ILE A 654 7.28 -2.61 10.34
C ILE A 654 6.02 -1.94 10.88
N GLN A 655 5.99 -0.62 10.81
CA GLN A 655 4.90 0.22 11.31
C GLN A 655 4.43 1.21 10.23
N THR A 656 3.14 1.54 10.23
CA THR A 656 2.51 2.43 9.25
C THR A 656 1.29 3.18 9.79
N GLU A 657 1.06 4.38 9.27
CA GLU A 657 -0.21 5.09 9.39
C GLU A 657 -0.74 5.61 8.05
N SER A 658 -2.06 5.62 7.91
CA SER A 658 -2.75 6.28 6.79
C SER A 658 -2.76 7.81 6.95
N PRO A 659 -2.78 8.60 5.87
CA PRO A 659 -2.81 10.06 5.96
C PRO A 659 -4.12 10.58 6.54
N TYR A 660 -4.03 11.51 7.48
CA TYR A 660 -5.17 11.94 8.30
C TYR A 660 -6.26 12.71 7.54
N TYR A 661 -5.92 13.30 6.39
CA TYR A 661 -6.88 13.97 5.51
C TYR A 661 -7.80 12.99 4.77
N GLN A 662 -7.34 11.77 4.46
CA GLN A 662 -8.17 10.77 3.78
C GLN A 662 -9.41 10.47 4.64
N PRO A 663 -10.61 10.33 4.05
CA PRO A 663 -10.92 10.19 2.61
C PRO A 663 -11.14 11.51 1.82
N LEU A 664 -10.62 12.66 2.27
CA LEU A 664 -10.68 13.93 1.54
C LEU A 664 -9.26 14.48 1.25
N PRO A 665 -8.72 14.31 0.03
CA PRO A 665 -9.30 13.60 -1.12
C PRO A 665 -9.31 12.07 -0.97
N LEU A 666 -10.12 11.41 -1.79
CA LEU A 666 -10.14 9.95 -1.94
C LEU A 666 -8.88 9.49 -2.69
N ALA A 667 -8.25 8.40 -2.26
CA ALA A 667 -7.19 7.79 -3.06
C ALA A 667 -7.77 7.32 -4.43
N PRO A 668 -7.07 7.53 -5.57
CA PRO A 668 -5.67 7.94 -5.70
C PRO A 668 -5.42 9.46 -5.82
N LEU A 669 -6.42 10.34 -5.67
CA LEU A 669 -6.22 11.79 -5.83
C LEU A 669 -5.25 12.36 -4.77
N PRO A 670 -4.43 13.38 -5.09
CA PRO A 670 -4.43 14.17 -6.34
C PRO A 670 -3.73 13.54 -7.56
N TRP A 671 -3.33 12.27 -7.51
CA TRP A 671 -2.47 11.64 -8.53
C TRP A 671 -3.25 11.06 -9.73
N THR A 672 -2.74 11.26 -10.95
CA THR A 672 -3.40 10.89 -12.22
C THR A 672 -3.24 9.39 -12.56
N ILE A 673 -3.79 8.51 -11.73
CA ILE A 673 -3.69 7.05 -11.93
C ILE A 673 -4.83 6.54 -12.81
N ILE A 674 -4.75 6.88 -14.10
CA ILE A 674 -5.61 6.31 -15.14
C ILE A 674 -5.08 4.90 -15.45
N ASP A 675 -5.92 3.89 -15.18
CA ASP A 675 -5.84 2.45 -15.54
C ASP A 675 -4.55 1.65 -15.26
N GLY A 676 -3.48 2.30 -14.77
CA GLY A 676 -2.18 1.67 -14.52
C GLY A 676 -1.26 1.62 -15.74
N THR A 677 -1.68 2.11 -16.91
CA THR A 677 -0.82 2.16 -18.12
C THR A 677 -0.11 3.50 -18.33
N ASN A 678 -0.58 4.58 -17.70
CA ASN A 678 0.04 5.90 -17.82
C ASN A 678 1.16 6.18 -16.79
N SER A 679 1.21 5.50 -15.64
CA SER A 679 2.28 5.71 -14.66
C SER A 679 3.51 4.84 -14.96
N GLN A 680 4.68 5.28 -14.52
CA GLN A 680 5.91 4.47 -14.55
C GLN A 680 5.87 3.29 -13.54
N PHE A 681 4.84 3.22 -12.71
CA PHE A 681 4.67 2.27 -11.62
C PHE A 681 3.36 1.50 -11.81
N THR A 682 3.33 0.58 -12.78
CA THR A 682 2.12 -0.12 -13.29
C THR A 682 1.32 -0.91 -12.25
N GLU A 683 1.84 -1.04 -11.04
CA GLU A 683 1.27 -1.80 -9.93
C GLU A 683 0.55 -0.93 -8.90
N ASP A 684 0.54 0.40 -9.07
CA ASP A 684 -0.14 1.32 -8.16
C ASP A 684 -1.63 0.95 -7.96
N PRO A 685 -2.17 1.11 -6.74
CA PRO A 685 -3.58 0.87 -6.49
C PRO A 685 -4.41 1.98 -7.16
N THR A 686 -5.29 1.58 -8.09
CA THR A 686 -6.19 2.52 -8.79
C THR A 686 -7.44 2.86 -7.98
N PHE A 687 -7.73 2.08 -6.92
CA PHE A 687 -8.94 2.15 -6.07
C PHE A 687 -10.27 2.05 -6.84
N VAL A 688 -10.25 1.67 -8.12
CA VAL A 688 -11.45 1.47 -8.93
C VAL A 688 -12.34 0.39 -8.32
N GLU A 689 -11.78 -0.59 -7.61
CA GLU A 689 -12.55 -1.61 -6.88
C GLU A 689 -13.45 -1.01 -5.79
N CYS A 690 -13.09 0.14 -5.22
CA CYS A 690 -13.89 0.88 -4.24
C CYS A 690 -15.07 1.62 -4.86
N LEU A 691 -15.07 1.80 -6.19
CA LEU A 691 -16.24 2.18 -6.97
C LEU A 691 -17.11 0.97 -7.36
N THR A 692 -16.59 -0.26 -7.22
CA THR A 692 -17.20 -1.49 -7.78
C THR A 692 -17.84 -2.46 -6.81
N LEU A 693 -17.48 -2.36 -5.54
CA LEU A 693 -18.00 -3.20 -4.49
C LEU A 693 -19.07 -2.42 -3.73
N GLU A 694 -20.02 -3.10 -3.10
CA GLU A 694 -21.07 -2.50 -2.25
C GLU A 694 -20.51 -2.00 -0.89
N THR A 695 -19.25 -1.55 -0.90
CA THR A 695 -18.49 -0.98 0.22
C THR A 695 -18.60 0.54 0.21
N ASN A 696 -18.51 1.17 1.39
CA ASN A 696 -18.42 2.62 1.46
C ASN A 696 -17.12 3.11 0.81
N ILE A 697 -17.23 3.96 -0.22
CA ILE A 697 -16.09 4.56 -0.91
C ILE A 697 -15.17 5.32 0.07
N THR A 698 -15.75 5.97 1.09
CA THR A 698 -15.01 6.81 2.05
C THR A 698 -14.20 6.00 3.07
N THR A 699 -14.37 4.68 3.13
CA THR A 699 -13.55 3.77 3.96
C THR A 699 -12.66 2.86 3.11
N CYS A 700 -13.03 2.63 1.85
CA CYS A 700 -12.30 1.78 0.93
C CYS A 700 -11.16 2.53 0.20
N ALA A 701 -11.38 3.76 -0.26
CA ALA A 701 -10.41 4.54 -1.02
C ALA A 701 -9.40 5.30 -0.12
N VAL A 702 -8.72 4.53 0.73
CA VAL A 702 -7.74 4.99 1.73
C VAL A 702 -6.45 4.18 1.56
N SER A 703 -5.30 4.82 1.77
CA SER A 703 -3.95 4.30 1.51
C SER A 703 -3.69 2.92 2.14
N TRP A 704 -3.10 2.00 1.37
CA TRP A 704 -2.78 0.66 1.86
C TRP A 704 -1.56 0.66 2.80
N ALA A 705 -1.67 0.04 3.97
CA ALA A 705 -0.52 -0.14 4.85
C ALA A 705 0.55 -1.05 4.22
N LEU A 706 0.14 -2.20 3.69
CA LEU A 706 1.02 -3.17 3.06
C LEU A 706 0.36 -3.85 1.87
N ARG A 707 1.01 -3.85 0.71
CA ARG A 707 0.62 -4.62 -0.48
C ARG A 707 1.72 -5.63 -0.81
N ILE A 708 1.36 -6.91 -0.99
CA ILE A 708 2.29 -7.97 -1.42
C ILE A 708 1.72 -8.58 -2.72
N LEU A 709 2.40 -8.31 -3.84
CA LEU A 709 1.93 -8.58 -5.20
C LEU A 709 2.97 -9.43 -5.95
N ASP A 710 2.57 -10.58 -6.49
CA ASP A 710 3.41 -11.46 -7.33
C ASP A 710 4.79 -11.79 -6.71
N SER A 711 4.87 -11.84 -5.37
CA SER A 711 6.12 -11.89 -4.59
C SER A 711 6.28 -13.23 -3.85
N SER A 712 7.52 -13.60 -3.48
CA SER A 712 7.78 -14.84 -2.73
C SER A 712 8.89 -14.75 -1.70
N ASP A 713 8.89 -15.66 -0.72
CA ASP A 713 9.94 -15.74 0.31
C ASP A 713 10.02 -14.41 1.11
N ILE A 714 8.87 -14.01 1.66
CA ILE A 714 8.68 -12.75 2.41
C ILE A 714 8.39 -13.06 3.88
N TYR A 715 9.16 -12.43 4.77
CA TYR A 715 9.17 -12.70 6.21
C TYR A 715 8.95 -11.41 7.00
N ALA A 716 7.73 -11.19 7.48
CA ALA A 716 7.39 -10.02 8.29
C ALA A 716 7.05 -10.44 9.73
N TYR A 717 7.85 -9.96 10.69
CA TYR A 717 7.74 -10.32 12.11
C TYR A 717 7.59 -9.04 12.95
N GLY A 718 6.42 -8.85 13.54
CA GLY A 718 6.00 -7.58 14.13
C GLY A 718 5.47 -6.64 13.03
N ILE A 719 4.17 -6.37 13.08
CA ILE A 719 3.45 -5.61 12.06
C ILE A 719 2.48 -4.68 12.78
N GLY A 720 2.68 -3.36 12.70
CA GLY A 720 1.91 -2.35 13.43
C GLY A 720 1.23 -1.34 12.50
N PHE A 721 0.01 -1.60 12.05
CA PHE A 721 -0.63 -0.77 11.00
C PHE A 721 -1.93 -0.09 11.48
N TYR A 722 -1.98 1.24 11.45
CA TYR A 722 -3.04 2.03 12.10
C TYR A 722 -3.75 2.98 11.14
N SER A 723 -5.05 3.16 11.35
CA SER A 723 -5.89 4.15 10.65
C SER A 723 -6.70 4.92 11.69
N TRP A 724 -6.38 6.20 11.88
CA TRP A 724 -6.85 6.98 13.02
C TRP A 724 -7.97 7.97 12.74
N PHE A 725 -8.23 8.27 11.47
CA PHE A 725 -9.05 9.40 11.08
C PHE A 725 -9.90 9.09 9.85
N GLN A 726 -11.00 9.84 9.74
CA GLN A 726 -11.66 10.14 8.47
C GLN A 726 -11.71 11.67 8.35
N SER A 727 -10.83 12.24 7.52
CA SER A 727 -10.74 13.70 7.33
C SER A 727 -10.59 14.47 8.65
N TYR A 728 -9.60 14.05 9.45
CA TYR A 728 -9.30 14.53 10.80
C TYR A 728 -10.36 14.29 11.90
N ASP A 729 -11.48 13.60 11.62
CA ASP A 729 -12.40 13.13 12.67
C ASP A 729 -12.03 11.70 13.16
N GLN A 730 -12.18 11.44 14.46
CA GLN A 730 -11.81 10.17 15.11
C GLN A 730 -13.00 9.31 15.60
N ALA A 731 -14.25 9.66 15.27
CA ALA A 731 -15.43 8.87 15.68
C ALA A 731 -15.42 7.44 15.13
N CYS A 732 -14.61 7.19 14.09
CA CYS A 732 -14.37 5.88 13.49
C CYS A 732 -13.44 4.96 14.33
N VAL A 733 -12.59 5.52 15.20
CA VAL A 733 -11.59 4.77 16.01
C VAL A 733 -12.24 3.82 17.03
N PRO A 734 -13.27 4.21 17.82
CA PRO A 734 -13.98 3.27 18.71
C PRO A 734 -14.90 2.30 17.96
N LEU A 735 -15.10 2.50 16.64
CA LEU A 735 -15.91 1.63 15.77
C LEU A 735 -15.05 0.72 14.88
N GLU A 736 -13.73 0.84 14.94
CA GLU A 736 -12.74 0.10 14.14
C GLU A 736 -13.01 0.16 12.62
N ASN A 737 -13.51 1.31 12.14
CA ASN A 737 -14.01 1.46 10.76
C ASN A 737 -13.53 2.73 10.04
N CYS A 738 -12.41 3.33 10.48
CA CYS A 738 -11.77 4.45 9.79
C CYS A 738 -11.44 4.08 8.33
N GLN A 739 -10.99 2.85 8.14
CA GLN A 739 -10.62 2.25 6.87
C GLN A 739 -11.26 0.85 6.74
N SER A 740 -11.43 0.36 5.52
CA SER A 740 -11.97 -0.98 5.29
C SER A 740 -10.90 -2.06 5.21
N ARG A 741 -9.68 -1.75 4.74
CA ARG A 741 -8.63 -2.75 4.46
C ARG A 741 -7.22 -2.18 4.68
N LEU A 742 -6.33 -2.96 5.32
CA LEU A 742 -4.93 -2.54 5.55
C LEU A 742 -3.90 -3.36 4.77
N ILE A 743 -3.99 -4.70 4.75
CA ILE A 743 -2.99 -5.58 4.13
C ILE A 743 -3.57 -6.29 2.90
N GLN A 744 -3.09 -5.97 1.69
CA GLN A 744 -3.41 -6.73 0.48
C GLN A 744 -2.36 -7.81 0.23
N THR A 745 -2.80 -9.04 -0.09
CA THR A 745 -1.94 -10.05 -0.71
C THR A 745 -2.57 -10.52 -2.02
N ALA A 746 -1.78 -10.64 -3.09
CA ALA A 746 -2.22 -11.12 -4.40
C ALA A 746 -1.12 -11.93 -5.10
N PHE A 747 -1.48 -13.07 -5.68
CA PHE A 747 -0.62 -13.91 -6.54
C PHE A 747 0.75 -14.27 -5.93
N SER A 748 0.85 -14.30 -4.59
CA SER A 748 2.11 -14.41 -3.84
C SER A 748 2.17 -15.71 -3.04
N GLU A 749 3.37 -16.25 -2.78
CA GLU A 749 3.57 -17.52 -2.08
C GLU A 749 4.76 -17.51 -1.10
N LYS A 750 4.78 -18.44 -0.14
CA LYS A 750 5.74 -18.48 0.98
C LYS A 750 5.76 -17.14 1.76
N ILE A 751 4.57 -16.61 2.03
CA ILE A 751 4.39 -15.36 2.78
C ILE A 751 4.16 -15.72 4.26
N TYR A 752 4.97 -15.13 5.14
CA TYR A 752 4.96 -15.38 6.58
C TYR A 752 4.76 -14.06 7.31
N LEU A 753 3.57 -13.85 7.90
CA LEU A 753 3.24 -12.65 8.67
C LEU A 753 3.03 -13.05 10.14
N TYR A 754 3.83 -12.50 11.06
CA TYR A 754 3.77 -12.76 12.50
C TYR A 754 3.61 -11.46 13.29
N GLY A 755 2.90 -11.52 14.42
CA GLY A 755 2.82 -10.40 15.38
C GLY A 755 2.10 -9.17 14.81
N ILE A 756 1.00 -9.40 14.09
CA ILE A 756 0.14 -8.34 13.54
C ILE A 756 -0.65 -7.70 14.68
N ALA A 757 -0.56 -6.39 14.79
CA ALA A 757 -1.42 -5.51 15.58
C ALA A 757 -1.89 -4.35 14.69
N THR A 758 -3.19 -4.13 14.63
CA THR A 758 -3.80 -3.10 13.78
C THR A 758 -4.88 -2.32 14.51
N LYS A 759 -5.25 -1.16 13.95
CA LYS A 759 -6.26 -0.28 14.53
C LYS A 759 -7.07 0.43 13.44
N GLY A 760 -8.38 0.58 13.66
CA GLY A 760 -9.26 1.39 12.80
C GLY A 760 -9.64 0.75 11.46
N SER A 761 -9.43 -0.56 11.26
CA SER A 761 -9.75 -1.25 10.00
C SER A 761 -10.68 -2.44 10.16
N GLN A 762 -11.62 -2.57 9.23
CA GLN A 762 -12.60 -3.67 9.19
C GLN A 762 -11.97 -5.01 8.76
N GLU A 763 -11.12 -4.98 7.73
CA GLU A 763 -10.28 -6.09 7.28
C GLU A 763 -8.81 -5.82 7.66
N VAL A 764 -8.22 -6.74 8.42
CA VAL A 764 -6.79 -6.73 8.77
C VAL A 764 -5.97 -7.20 7.58
N VAL A 765 -6.37 -8.33 6.98
CA VAL A 765 -5.78 -8.89 5.76
C VAL A 765 -6.88 -9.18 4.75
N SER A 766 -6.71 -8.66 3.54
CA SER A 766 -7.60 -8.77 2.38
C SER A 766 -6.91 -9.57 1.26
N PRO A 767 -6.88 -10.91 1.35
CA PRO A 767 -6.18 -11.75 0.38
C PRO A 767 -6.98 -11.95 -0.91
N THR A 768 -6.29 -11.95 -2.04
CA THR A 768 -6.85 -12.17 -3.38
C THR A 768 -6.52 -13.59 -3.86
N GLY A 769 -7.53 -14.46 -3.86
CA GLY A 769 -7.44 -15.84 -4.35
C GLY A 769 -8.59 -16.71 -3.82
N SER A 770 -8.99 -17.75 -4.57
CA SER A 770 -10.06 -18.65 -4.13
C SER A 770 -9.69 -19.44 -2.87
N ASN A 771 -10.68 -19.65 -2.00
CA ASN A 771 -10.56 -20.28 -0.69
C ASN A 771 -9.74 -19.49 0.36
N LEU A 772 -9.16 -18.34 -0.01
CA LEU A 772 -8.70 -17.34 0.94
C LEU A 772 -9.91 -16.51 1.40
N VAL A 773 -9.87 -16.06 2.66
CA VAL A 773 -10.93 -15.28 3.31
C VAL A 773 -10.25 -14.12 4.03
N ALA A 774 -10.91 -12.95 4.08
CA ALA A 774 -10.39 -11.80 4.80
C ALA A 774 -10.30 -12.09 6.31
N ALA A 775 -9.18 -11.71 6.92
CA ALA A 775 -9.04 -11.72 8.37
C ALA A 775 -9.67 -10.43 8.91
N ILE A 776 -10.89 -10.52 9.45
CA ILE A 776 -11.70 -9.36 9.85
C ILE A 776 -11.48 -8.96 11.32
N GLN A 777 -11.74 -7.70 11.65
CA GLN A 777 -11.55 -7.19 13.01
C GLN A 777 -12.37 -7.89 14.11
N PRO A 778 -13.68 -8.21 13.91
CA PRO A 778 -14.50 -8.79 14.99
C PRO A 778 -14.00 -10.15 15.50
N ASP A 779 -13.31 -10.91 14.64
CA ASP A 779 -12.72 -12.22 14.98
C ASP A 779 -11.39 -12.10 15.73
N ASN A 780 -10.79 -10.91 15.80
CA ASN A 780 -9.37 -10.70 16.15
C ASN A 780 -9.10 -9.56 17.15
N GLN A 781 -10.11 -8.93 17.75
CA GLN A 781 -9.89 -7.86 18.73
C GLN A 781 -9.20 -8.38 20.01
N ASN A 782 -8.07 -7.77 20.40
CA ASN A 782 -7.35 -8.05 21.64
C ASN A 782 -7.11 -6.75 22.42
N GLY A 783 -8.07 -6.37 23.27
CA GLY A 783 -8.02 -5.12 24.02
C GLY A 783 -8.17 -3.90 23.09
N TYR A 784 -7.15 -3.06 23.04
CA TYR A 784 -7.18 -1.80 22.28
C TYR A 784 -6.99 -1.99 20.77
N THR A 785 -6.21 -3.00 20.36
CA THR A 785 -5.88 -3.31 18.96
C THR A 785 -6.56 -4.59 18.48
N THR A 786 -6.62 -4.74 17.17
CA THR A 786 -6.93 -6.01 16.50
C THR A 786 -5.64 -6.78 16.26
N SER A 787 -5.50 -8.00 16.77
CA SER A 787 -4.20 -8.69 16.85
C SER A 787 -4.22 -10.15 16.37
N ILE A 788 -3.33 -10.50 15.44
CA ILE A 788 -3.15 -11.86 14.90
C ILE A 788 -1.71 -12.31 15.19
N ALA A 789 -1.55 -13.46 15.86
CA ALA A 789 -0.22 -13.97 16.20
C ALA A 789 0.53 -14.46 14.95
N ALA A 790 -0.14 -15.19 14.06
CA ALA A 790 0.41 -15.62 12.77
C ALA A 790 -0.67 -15.71 11.68
N TRP A 791 -0.36 -15.19 10.48
CA TRP A 791 -1.16 -15.37 9.26
C TRP A 791 -0.30 -16.09 8.21
N LEU A 792 -0.63 -17.36 8.00
CA LEU A 792 0.12 -18.34 7.21
C LEU A 792 -0.65 -19.07 6.05
N PRO A 793 -1.85 -18.67 5.57
CA PRO A 793 -2.49 -19.36 4.42
C PRO A 793 -1.62 -19.45 3.16
N LEU A 794 -0.73 -18.48 2.93
CA LEU A 794 0.19 -18.43 1.80
C LEU A 794 1.58 -19.01 2.11
N ALA A 795 1.81 -19.68 3.24
CA ALA A 795 3.12 -20.17 3.66
C ALA A 795 3.66 -21.40 2.88
N GLN A 796 2.92 -21.90 1.88
CA GLN A 796 3.29 -23.04 1.04
C GLN A 796 3.59 -22.60 -0.41
N PRO A 797 4.61 -23.16 -1.08
CA PRO A 797 4.74 -23.07 -2.53
C PRO A 797 3.50 -23.67 -3.23
N GLY A 798 3.06 -23.06 -4.32
CA GLY A 798 1.82 -23.43 -5.02
C GLY A 798 0.54 -22.96 -4.34
N SER A 799 0.61 -22.19 -3.25
CA SER A 799 -0.57 -21.48 -2.69
C SER A 799 -1.08 -20.38 -3.63
N ALA A 800 -0.23 -19.87 -4.53
CA ALA A 800 -0.57 -19.03 -5.68
C ALA A 800 -1.36 -19.79 -6.79
N ALA A 801 -2.25 -20.71 -6.41
CA ALA A 801 -2.95 -21.64 -7.32
C ALA A 801 -3.95 -20.98 -8.28
N LEU A 802 -4.22 -19.67 -8.15
CA LEU A 802 -5.09 -18.91 -9.04
C LEU A 802 -4.42 -17.61 -9.47
N GLY A 803 -4.03 -17.55 -10.74
CA GLY A 803 -3.41 -16.38 -11.36
C GLY A 803 -1.90 -16.31 -11.12
N LYS A 804 -1.14 -16.41 -12.21
CA LYS A 804 0.07 -15.60 -12.31
C LYS A 804 -0.34 -14.19 -12.72
N LYS A 805 0.40 -13.18 -12.27
CA LYS A 805 0.33 -11.84 -12.85
C LYS A 805 0.55 -11.91 -14.36
N ARG A 806 -0.34 -11.28 -15.13
CA ARG A 806 -0.21 -11.20 -16.60
C ARG A 806 0.70 -10.02 -16.95
N SER A 807 1.76 -10.26 -17.71
CA SER A 807 2.35 -9.20 -18.53
C SER A 807 1.31 -8.75 -19.56
N ALA A 808 1.32 -7.48 -19.94
CA ALA A 808 0.50 -6.99 -21.05
C ALA A 808 0.81 -7.80 -22.32
N GLY A 809 -0.15 -8.65 -22.73
CA GLY A 809 0.01 -9.63 -23.82
C GLY A 809 0.67 -10.95 -23.40
N SER A 810 -0.12 -11.92 -22.95
CA SER A 810 0.08 -13.38 -23.23
C SER A 810 -1.09 -14.23 -22.71
N GLU A 811 -1.16 -15.48 -23.20
CA GLU A 811 -2.36 -16.33 -23.22
C GLU A 811 -2.85 -16.84 -21.85
N TRP A 812 -4.11 -17.27 -21.80
CA TRP A 812 -4.66 -17.98 -20.64
C TRP A 812 -4.18 -19.44 -20.61
N VAL A 813 -3.65 -19.91 -19.48
CA VAL A 813 -3.26 -21.32 -19.34
C VAL A 813 -4.49 -22.20 -19.10
N TYR A 814 -4.84 -23.00 -20.11
CA TYR A 814 -5.89 -24.01 -20.02
C TYR A 814 -5.60 -25.04 -18.92
N THR A 815 -6.62 -25.42 -18.13
CA THR A 815 -6.50 -26.59 -17.24
C THR A 815 -6.55 -27.88 -18.07
N GLN A 816 -5.72 -28.86 -17.72
CA GLN A 816 -5.63 -30.15 -18.44
C GLN A 816 -6.98 -30.90 -18.52
N ALA A 817 -7.92 -30.60 -17.61
CA ALA A 817 -9.26 -31.14 -17.60
C ALA A 817 -10.14 -30.65 -18.78
N ALA A 818 -9.94 -29.43 -19.26
CA ALA A 818 -10.69 -28.88 -20.39
C ALA A 818 -10.25 -29.49 -21.73
N ALA A 819 -8.95 -29.72 -21.92
CA ALA A 819 -8.40 -30.34 -23.13
C ALA A 819 -9.02 -31.74 -23.40
N ASN A 820 -9.25 -32.52 -22.33
CA ASN A 820 -9.80 -33.88 -22.42
C ASN A 820 -11.30 -33.94 -22.77
N ALA A 821 -12.00 -32.81 -22.91
CA ALA A 821 -13.43 -32.77 -23.21
C ALA A 821 -13.76 -32.80 -24.71
N VAL A 822 -12.79 -32.51 -25.58
CA VAL A 822 -13.03 -32.17 -27.00
C VAL A 822 -13.23 -33.40 -27.90
N ASP A 823 -12.71 -34.57 -27.52
CA ASP A 823 -12.63 -35.77 -28.37
C ASP A 823 -13.99 -36.40 -28.79
N ARG A 824 -15.13 -35.97 -28.23
CA ARG A 824 -16.46 -36.56 -28.54
C ARG A 824 -17.60 -35.52 -28.56
N ILE A 825 -17.55 -34.61 -29.51
CA ILE A 825 -18.64 -33.64 -29.78
C ILE A 825 -19.67 -34.26 -30.74
N SER A 826 -20.95 -34.30 -30.33
CA SER A 826 -22.06 -34.86 -31.13
C SER A 826 -23.28 -33.94 -31.23
N ILE A 827 -23.57 -33.14 -30.21
CA ILE A 827 -24.68 -32.17 -30.19
C ILE A 827 -24.16 -30.82 -29.70
N TRP A 828 -24.47 -29.73 -30.41
CA TRP A 828 -24.04 -28.37 -30.06
C TRP A 828 -25.19 -27.37 -30.22
N GLY A 829 -25.40 -26.53 -29.20
CA GLY A 829 -26.29 -25.37 -29.28
C GLY A 829 -25.53 -24.04 -29.26
N ALA A 830 -25.87 -23.12 -30.16
CA ALA A 830 -25.36 -21.75 -30.17
C ALA A 830 -26.43 -20.78 -29.66
N PHE A 831 -26.20 -20.18 -28.50
CA PHE A 831 -27.10 -19.26 -27.80
C PHE A 831 -26.49 -17.85 -27.75
N GLY A 832 -27.30 -16.82 -27.58
CA GLY A 832 -26.78 -15.46 -27.45
C GLY A 832 -27.60 -14.37 -28.12
N ASP A 833 -27.01 -13.19 -28.11
CA ASP A 833 -27.62 -11.93 -28.52
C ASP A 833 -27.40 -11.60 -30.00
N SER A 834 -27.52 -10.32 -30.37
CA SER A 834 -27.26 -9.84 -31.72
C SER A 834 -25.88 -10.23 -32.23
N TYR A 835 -24.85 -10.22 -31.39
CA TYR A 835 -23.47 -10.57 -31.78
C TYR A 835 -23.36 -12.02 -32.26
N SER A 836 -24.04 -12.95 -31.58
CA SER A 836 -24.09 -14.37 -31.99
C SER A 836 -25.00 -14.61 -33.20
N ALA A 837 -26.11 -13.87 -33.32
CA ALA A 837 -27.01 -13.95 -34.49
C ALA A 837 -26.41 -13.32 -35.77
N GLY A 838 -25.45 -12.40 -35.61
CA GLY A 838 -24.58 -11.83 -36.66
C GLY A 838 -25.27 -10.91 -37.68
N PRO A 839 -26.05 -9.88 -37.31
CA PRO A 839 -26.66 -8.97 -38.27
C PRO A 839 -25.60 -8.29 -39.15
N GLY A 840 -25.77 -8.43 -40.47
CA GLY A 840 -24.79 -7.99 -41.47
C GLY A 840 -23.78 -9.07 -41.89
N ALA A 841 -23.61 -10.15 -41.14
CA ALA A 841 -22.72 -11.27 -41.50
C ALA A 841 -23.33 -12.13 -42.62
N GLY A 842 -23.19 -11.67 -43.87
CA GLY A 842 -23.70 -12.37 -45.05
C GLY A 842 -25.18 -12.08 -45.31
N LYS A 843 -25.94 -13.11 -45.70
CA LYS A 843 -27.37 -12.98 -46.04
C LYS A 843 -28.26 -13.42 -44.89
N TYR A 844 -29.25 -12.60 -44.55
CA TYR A 844 -30.44 -13.08 -43.86
C TYR A 844 -31.17 -14.09 -44.76
N THR A 845 -31.49 -15.28 -44.25
CA THR A 845 -32.33 -16.24 -44.96
C THR A 845 -33.27 -16.95 -43.99
N LYS A 846 -34.52 -17.13 -44.42
CA LYS A 846 -35.54 -17.88 -43.66
C LYS A 846 -35.27 -19.39 -43.61
N GLU A 847 -34.34 -19.88 -44.42
CA GLU A 847 -33.96 -21.30 -44.51
C GLU A 847 -33.30 -21.79 -43.21
N TYR A 848 -32.62 -20.89 -42.48
CA TYR A 848 -32.02 -21.20 -41.18
C TYR A 848 -33.02 -21.19 -40.02
N ILE A 849 -34.21 -20.60 -40.20
CA ILE A 849 -35.29 -20.69 -39.19
C ILE A 849 -35.67 -22.17 -38.98
N TYR A 850 -35.70 -22.97 -40.06
CA TYR A 850 -35.93 -24.42 -40.00
C TYR A 850 -34.77 -25.25 -39.41
N LYS A 851 -33.64 -24.61 -39.06
CA LYS A 851 -32.53 -25.22 -38.29
C LYS A 851 -32.37 -24.63 -36.89
N SER A 852 -32.99 -23.48 -36.63
CA SER A 852 -33.34 -23.07 -35.27
C SER A 852 -34.48 -23.94 -34.75
N ARG A 853 -34.67 -23.99 -33.42
CA ARG A 853 -35.90 -24.55 -32.84
C ARG A 853 -37.00 -23.50 -32.61
N LEU A 854 -36.74 -22.25 -32.98
CA LEU A 854 -37.54 -21.04 -32.68
C LEU A 854 -38.82 -20.89 -33.54
N ASP A 855 -39.34 -22.00 -34.06
CA ASP A 855 -40.28 -22.00 -35.19
C ASP A 855 -41.60 -21.28 -34.89
N GLY A 856 -42.05 -20.48 -35.86
CA GLY A 856 -43.35 -19.81 -35.90
C GLY A 856 -43.66 -18.69 -34.88
N GLN A 857 -42.92 -18.53 -33.78
CA GLN A 857 -43.36 -17.65 -32.67
C GLN A 857 -42.53 -16.38 -32.41
N LEU A 858 -41.21 -16.40 -32.60
CA LEU A 858 -40.38 -15.18 -32.44
C LEU A 858 -40.34 -14.36 -33.74
N LYS A 859 -41.38 -13.55 -33.96
CA LYS A 859 -41.66 -12.90 -35.26
C LYS A 859 -40.55 -12.00 -35.81
N ASP A 860 -39.73 -11.41 -34.95
CA ASP A 860 -38.74 -10.39 -35.31
C ASP A 860 -37.28 -10.85 -35.15
N CYS A 861 -37.06 -12.16 -34.99
CA CYS A 861 -35.72 -12.74 -34.87
C CYS A 861 -34.99 -12.80 -36.22
N MET A 862 -33.86 -12.13 -36.36
CA MET A 862 -33.02 -12.15 -37.56
C MET A 862 -31.73 -12.94 -37.33
N ILE A 863 -31.53 -14.00 -38.10
CA ILE A 863 -30.32 -14.84 -38.05
C ILE A 863 -29.68 -14.82 -39.45
N TYR A 864 -28.36 -14.60 -39.50
CA TYR A 864 -27.61 -14.39 -40.74
C TYR A 864 -26.65 -15.55 -41.04
N ASN A 865 -26.44 -15.84 -42.33
CA ASN A 865 -25.79 -17.08 -42.77
C ASN A 865 -24.25 -17.08 -42.80
N GLN A 866 -23.58 -16.08 -42.23
CA GLN A 866 -22.13 -16.09 -41.99
C GLN A 866 -21.76 -15.71 -40.54
N ASN A 867 -22.71 -15.80 -39.58
CA ASN A 867 -22.42 -15.57 -38.16
C ASN A 867 -21.36 -16.54 -37.60
N TYR A 868 -20.70 -16.16 -36.51
CA TYR A 868 -19.49 -16.85 -36.02
C TYR A 868 -19.74 -18.33 -35.67
N ALA A 869 -20.88 -18.65 -35.03
CA ALA A 869 -21.23 -20.02 -34.67
C ALA A 869 -21.53 -20.88 -35.91
N TYR A 870 -22.14 -20.31 -36.95
CA TYR A 870 -22.32 -21.02 -38.22
C TYR A 870 -20.98 -21.23 -38.95
N GLN A 871 -20.05 -20.26 -38.94
CA GLN A 871 -18.71 -20.45 -39.53
C GLN A 871 -17.94 -21.57 -38.84
N LEU A 872 -17.93 -21.57 -37.50
CA LEU A 872 -17.33 -22.63 -36.69
C LEU A 872 -17.91 -24.02 -36.99
N PHE A 873 -19.23 -24.13 -37.28
CA PHE A 873 -19.86 -25.40 -37.67
C PHE A 873 -19.43 -25.92 -39.06
N ASN A 874 -19.22 -25.04 -40.04
CA ASN A 874 -18.88 -25.44 -41.42
C ASN A 874 -17.37 -25.48 -41.71
N SER A 875 -16.53 -25.10 -40.74
CA SER A 875 -15.06 -25.19 -40.82
C SER A 875 -14.58 -26.60 -41.21
N PRO A 876 -13.60 -26.77 -42.14
CA PRO A 876 -13.21 -28.07 -42.72
C PRO A 876 -12.26 -28.95 -41.84
N SER A 877 -12.13 -28.61 -40.56
CA SER A 877 -11.15 -29.14 -39.60
C SER A 877 -11.41 -30.60 -39.13
N PRO A 878 -10.46 -31.29 -38.46
CA PRO A 878 -10.65 -32.70 -38.08
C PRO A 878 -11.86 -32.98 -37.18
N ALA A 879 -12.16 -32.17 -36.16
CA ALA A 879 -13.30 -32.44 -35.26
C ALA A 879 -14.66 -32.27 -35.94
N SER A 880 -14.80 -31.33 -36.90
CA SER A 880 -16.04 -31.22 -37.68
C SER A 880 -16.23 -32.42 -38.62
N ARG A 881 -15.17 -33.17 -38.96
CA ARG A 881 -15.30 -34.41 -39.74
C ARG A 881 -15.92 -35.57 -38.94
N ASP A 882 -15.76 -35.62 -37.62
CA ASP A 882 -16.51 -36.58 -36.78
C ASP A 882 -17.94 -36.10 -36.47
N VAL A 883 -18.23 -34.79 -36.55
CA VAL A 883 -19.61 -34.30 -36.66
C VAL A 883 -20.26 -34.79 -37.98
N THR A 884 -19.48 -34.95 -39.07
CA THR A 884 -19.97 -35.48 -40.36
C THR A 884 -20.23 -37.00 -40.40
N ARG A 885 -21.24 -37.45 -39.62
CA ARG A 885 -22.18 -38.50 -40.06
C ARG A 885 -23.50 -38.58 -39.29
N SER A 886 -23.58 -38.01 -38.08
CA SER A 886 -24.85 -37.95 -37.32
C SER A 886 -24.95 -36.81 -36.30
N GLY A 887 -23.95 -35.92 -36.21
CA GLY A 887 -23.96 -34.82 -35.23
C GLY A 887 -25.00 -33.75 -35.57
N THR A 888 -25.58 -33.11 -34.55
CA THR A 888 -26.67 -32.13 -34.73
C THR A 888 -26.36 -30.78 -34.09
N PHE A 889 -26.52 -29.70 -34.87
CA PHE A 889 -26.26 -28.32 -34.48
C PHE A 889 -27.55 -27.50 -34.43
N TRP A 890 -27.72 -26.71 -33.37
CA TRP A 890 -28.91 -25.90 -33.11
C TRP A 890 -28.55 -24.42 -32.97
N MET A 891 -29.03 -23.61 -33.91
CA MET A 891 -28.87 -22.15 -33.86
C MET A 891 -30.04 -21.54 -33.07
N ASN A 892 -29.83 -21.22 -31.79
CA ASN A 892 -30.85 -20.67 -30.90
C ASN A 892 -30.62 -19.18 -30.56
N SER A 893 -29.50 -18.61 -31.01
CA SER A 893 -29.13 -17.20 -30.84
C SER A 893 -30.07 -16.26 -31.60
N CYS A 894 -30.30 -15.05 -31.09
CA CYS A 894 -31.29 -14.13 -31.66
C CYS A 894 -30.93 -12.64 -31.50
N THR A 895 -31.12 -11.86 -32.58
CA THR A 895 -31.04 -10.39 -32.53
C THR A 895 -32.04 -9.79 -31.55
N GLY A 896 -31.62 -8.74 -30.86
CA GLY A 896 -32.43 -8.07 -29.82
C GLY A 896 -32.50 -8.81 -28.48
N ALA A 897 -31.99 -10.04 -28.37
CA ALA A 897 -32.06 -10.80 -27.12
C ALA A 897 -31.25 -10.16 -25.98
N ARG A 898 -31.85 -10.08 -24.79
CA ARG A 898 -31.25 -9.57 -23.54
C ARG A 898 -31.26 -10.63 -22.43
N ASN A 899 -30.51 -10.38 -21.35
CA ASN A 899 -30.66 -11.08 -20.08
C ASN A 899 -32.05 -10.81 -19.45
N ALA A 900 -32.43 -11.54 -18.39
CA ALA A 900 -33.82 -11.56 -17.94
C ALA A 900 -34.05 -11.27 -16.43
N ALA A 901 -34.98 -10.36 -16.16
CA ALA A 901 -35.69 -10.18 -14.89
C ALA A 901 -37.15 -9.69 -15.16
N PRO A 902 -38.11 -9.86 -14.24
CA PRO A 902 -39.55 -9.73 -14.56
C PRO A 902 -40.24 -8.47 -13.97
N PRO A 903 -41.46 -8.12 -14.43
CA PRO A 903 -42.16 -8.57 -15.64
C PRO A 903 -42.22 -7.46 -16.70
N LEU A 904 -41.92 -7.81 -17.95
CA LEU A 904 -42.02 -6.87 -19.08
C LEU A 904 -43.47 -6.57 -19.45
N SER A 905 -43.72 -5.35 -19.91
CA SER A 905 -44.95 -4.94 -20.58
C SER A 905 -45.21 -5.77 -21.84
N GLN A 906 -46.47 -5.88 -22.26
CA GLN A 906 -46.81 -6.51 -23.56
C GLN A 906 -46.22 -5.70 -24.73
N GLY A 907 -45.05 -6.10 -25.23
CA GLY A 907 -44.42 -5.51 -26.41
C GLY A 907 -42.90 -5.66 -26.50
N ASP A 908 -42.21 -5.99 -25.42
CA ASP A 908 -40.75 -6.06 -25.39
C ASP A 908 -40.16 -7.28 -26.14
N PRO A 909 -38.92 -7.16 -26.68
CA PRO A 909 -38.33 -8.17 -27.57
C PRO A 909 -37.82 -9.43 -26.85
N VAL A 910 -37.39 -10.40 -27.67
CA VAL A 910 -36.89 -11.74 -27.28
C VAL A 910 -35.98 -11.69 -26.05
N THR A 911 -36.10 -12.67 -25.15
CA THR A 911 -35.23 -12.82 -23.98
C THR A 911 -34.38 -14.09 -24.02
N MET A 912 -33.26 -14.10 -23.30
CA MET A 912 -32.47 -15.32 -23.09
C MET A 912 -33.32 -16.46 -22.50
N THR A 913 -34.24 -16.14 -21.58
CA THR A 913 -35.22 -17.09 -20.99
C THR A 913 -36.11 -17.78 -22.03
N GLU A 914 -36.35 -17.15 -23.19
CA GLU A 914 -37.08 -17.80 -24.29
C GLU A 914 -36.17 -18.72 -25.10
N GLN A 915 -34.90 -18.36 -25.33
CA GLN A 915 -33.92 -19.29 -25.93
C GLN A 915 -33.76 -20.56 -25.07
N LEU A 916 -33.74 -20.42 -23.73
CA LEU A 916 -33.66 -21.55 -22.79
C LEU A 916 -34.80 -22.58 -22.94
N ARG A 917 -35.96 -22.22 -23.52
CA ARG A 917 -37.06 -23.18 -23.77
C ARG A 917 -36.71 -24.25 -24.82
N TYR A 918 -35.66 -24.02 -25.60
CA TYR A 918 -35.22 -24.87 -26.71
C TYR A 918 -33.96 -25.69 -26.39
N LEU A 919 -33.39 -25.48 -25.19
CA LEU A 919 -32.30 -26.26 -24.60
C LEU A 919 -32.81 -27.64 -24.18
N ARG A 920 -32.07 -28.71 -24.50
CA ARG A 920 -32.55 -30.09 -24.31
C ARG A 920 -31.99 -30.79 -23.08
N GLY A 921 -30.82 -30.38 -22.60
CA GLY A 921 -30.08 -31.15 -21.61
C GLY A 921 -29.38 -32.38 -22.22
N ASP A 922 -29.16 -32.38 -23.53
CA ASP A 922 -28.41 -33.42 -24.25
C ASP A 922 -27.28 -32.88 -25.16
N GLU A 923 -27.06 -31.58 -25.16
CA GLU A 923 -25.91 -30.89 -25.76
C GLU A 923 -24.57 -31.37 -25.16
N ASP A 924 -23.50 -31.48 -25.96
CA ASP A 924 -22.14 -31.75 -25.45
C ASP A 924 -21.44 -30.45 -25.02
N PHE A 925 -21.66 -29.36 -25.78
CA PHE A 925 -21.23 -28.03 -25.42
C PHE A 925 -22.18 -26.95 -25.95
N ILE A 926 -22.04 -25.74 -25.41
CA ILE A 926 -22.73 -24.53 -25.89
C ILE A 926 -21.70 -23.45 -26.21
N THR A 927 -21.98 -22.65 -27.23
CA THR A 927 -21.32 -21.34 -27.43
C THR A 927 -22.29 -20.22 -27.05
N LEU A 928 -21.79 -19.20 -26.35
CA LEU A 928 -22.59 -18.08 -25.83
C LEU A 928 -21.90 -16.73 -26.03
N SER A 929 -22.64 -15.74 -26.54
CA SER A 929 -22.30 -14.30 -26.44
C SER A 929 -23.56 -13.55 -26.00
N ILE A 930 -23.55 -12.91 -24.84
CA ILE A 930 -24.71 -12.20 -24.26
C ILE A 930 -24.24 -10.98 -23.46
N GLY A 931 -25.04 -9.91 -23.39
CA GLY A 931 -24.69 -8.65 -22.71
C GLY A 931 -24.51 -7.43 -23.61
N GLY A 932 -24.21 -7.59 -24.91
CA GLY A 932 -24.04 -6.48 -25.85
C GLY A 932 -25.34 -5.71 -26.07
N ASN A 933 -26.44 -6.41 -26.31
CA ASN A 933 -27.76 -5.78 -26.41
C ASN A 933 -28.21 -5.10 -25.11
N ASP A 934 -27.83 -5.64 -23.95
CA ASP A 934 -28.19 -5.10 -22.63
C ASP A 934 -27.55 -3.73 -22.38
N ILE A 935 -26.28 -3.55 -22.78
CA ILE A 935 -25.60 -2.25 -22.81
C ILE A 935 -26.00 -1.39 -24.03
N ASN A 936 -27.01 -1.81 -24.80
CA ASN A 936 -27.49 -1.16 -26.03
C ASN A 936 -26.44 -1.04 -27.16
N PHE A 937 -25.42 -1.91 -27.19
CA PHE A 937 -24.28 -1.84 -28.12
C PHE A 937 -24.69 -1.69 -29.59
N ALA A 938 -25.62 -2.52 -30.06
CA ALA A 938 -26.10 -2.48 -31.44
C ALA A 938 -26.88 -1.18 -31.77
N ASP A 939 -27.67 -0.67 -30.83
CA ASP A 939 -28.38 0.60 -30.97
C ASP A 939 -27.42 1.80 -30.96
N MET A 940 -26.34 1.72 -30.17
CA MET A 940 -25.28 2.71 -30.11
C MET A 940 -24.44 2.72 -31.39
N ALA A 941 -24.06 1.56 -31.93
CA ALA A 941 -23.26 1.47 -33.15
C ALA A 941 -24.03 2.01 -34.36
N ASP A 942 -25.33 1.72 -34.43
CA ASP A 942 -26.25 2.34 -35.38
C ASP A 942 -26.36 3.86 -35.18
N ALA A 943 -26.57 4.35 -33.95
CA ALA A 943 -26.79 5.78 -33.69
C ALA A 943 -25.53 6.66 -33.78
N CYS A 944 -24.35 6.11 -33.51
CA CYS A 944 -23.08 6.85 -33.45
C CYS A 944 -22.21 6.71 -34.70
N VAL A 945 -22.23 5.56 -35.38
CA VAL A 945 -21.27 5.22 -36.44
C VAL A 945 -21.94 4.93 -37.79
N PHE A 946 -22.89 3.98 -37.84
CA PHE A 946 -23.33 3.40 -39.11
C PHE A 946 -24.62 4.01 -39.70
N GLY A 947 -25.57 4.46 -38.88
CA GLY A 947 -26.80 5.14 -39.33
C GLY A 947 -27.73 4.29 -40.21
N PHE A 948 -27.88 2.99 -39.91
CA PHE A 948 -28.75 2.07 -40.66
C PHE A 948 -30.25 2.43 -40.52
N ARG A 949 -30.69 2.98 -39.38
CA ARG A 949 -32.10 3.32 -39.11
C ARG A 949 -32.35 4.84 -39.15
N PRO A 950 -33.28 5.34 -39.99
CA PRO A 950 -33.53 6.77 -40.11
C PRO A 950 -34.40 7.33 -38.96
N LYS A 951 -33.77 7.85 -37.87
CA LYS A 951 -34.33 8.87 -36.95
C LYS A 951 -33.33 9.39 -35.88
N ASN A 952 -33.06 10.70 -35.91
CA ASN A 952 -32.47 11.57 -34.88
C ASN A 952 -31.09 11.21 -34.26
N ASN A 953 -30.03 11.91 -34.70
CA ASN A 953 -28.67 11.85 -34.14
C ASN A 953 -28.55 12.15 -32.62
N LYS A 954 -29.54 12.80 -31.99
CA LYS A 954 -29.56 13.03 -30.53
C LYS A 954 -29.54 11.72 -29.71
N LYS A 955 -29.72 10.56 -30.34
CA LYS A 955 -29.66 9.24 -29.70
C LYS A 955 -28.25 8.71 -29.42
N CYS A 956 -27.20 9.16 -30.11
CA CYS A 956 -25.85 8.61 -29.89
C CYS A 956 -25.40 8.80 -28.44
N GLN A 957 -25.43 10.04 -27.93
CA GLN A 957 -25.04 10.33 -26.54
C GLN A 957 -25.96 9.65 -25.51
N TYR A 958 -27.27 9.55 -25.79
CA TYR A 958 -28.19 8.78 -24.95
C TYR A 958 -27.73 7.31 -24.81
N TYR A 959 -27.46 6.62 -25.93
CA TYR A 959 -26.99 5.23 -25.85
C TYR A 959 -25.59 5.12 -25.24
N ARG A 960 -24.68 6.10 -25.41
CA ARG A 960 -23.40 6.14 -24.67
C ARG A 960 -23.62 6.24 -23.17
N THR A 961 -24.53 7.11 -22.71
CA THR A 961 -24.86 7.27 -21.29
C THR A 961 -25.53 6.01 -20.73
N GLU A 962 -26.46 5.37 -21.44
CA GLU A 962 -27.08 4.13 -20.96
C GLU A 962 -26.12 2.92 -21.01
N ALA A 963 -25.24 2.84 -22.01
CA ALA A 963 -24.18 1.84 -22.07
C ALA A 963 -23.18 2.03 -20.92
N ALA A 964 -22.75 3.27 -20.66
CA ALA A 964 -21.90 3.61 -19.53
C ALA A 964 -22.58 3.27 -18.21
N LYS A 965 -23.86 3.63 -17.99
CA LYS A 965 -24.62 3.24 -16.78
C LYS A 965 -24.74 1.73 -16.60
N ALA A 966 -24.93 0.98 -17.68
CA ALA A 966 -25.03 -0.47 -17.62
C ALA A 966 -23.67 -1.14 -17.32
N LEU A 967 -22.56 -0.56 -17.81
CA LEU A 967 -21.18 -0.96 -17.57
C LEU A 967 -20.54 -0.34 -16.32
N LEU A 968 -21.17 0.67 -15.71
CA LEU A 968 -20.75 1.22 -14.43
C LEU A 968 -20.71 0.08 -13.41
N PRO A 969 -19.93 0.22 -12.33
CA PRO A 969 -19.70 -0.93 -11.49
C PRO A 969 -20.92 -1.39 -10.66
N TYR A 970 -21.82 -0.47 -10.31
CA TYR A 970 -23.17 -0.77 -9.78
C TYR A 970 -24.22 -1.02 -10.88
N GLY A 971 -23.79 -1.06 -12.14
CA GLY A 971 -24.62 -1.29 -13.31
C GLY A 971 -25.09 -2.75 -13.39
N GLU A 972 -26.28 -2.94 -13.95
CA GLU A 972 -26.96 -4.24 -13.87
C GLU A 972 -26.27 -5.38 -14.63
N ILE A 973 -25.31 -5.08 -15.52
CA ILE A 973 -24.77 -6.05 -16.47
C ILE A 973 -24.15 -7.29 -15.80
N ARG A 974 -23.28 -7.13 -14.79
CA ARG A 974 -22.67 -8.28 -14.09
C ARG A 974 -23.73 -9.11 -13.36
N ARG A 975 -24.71 -8.46 -12.73
CA ARG A 975 -25.84 -9.08 -12.04
C ARG A 975 -26.68 -9.92 -13.01
N LEU A 976 -26.98 -9.36 -14.18
CA LEU A 976 -27.78 -9.97 -15.24
C LEU A 976 -27.05 -11.14 -15.93
N LEU A 977 -25.78 -10.97 -16.28
CA LEU A 977 -24.95 -12.04 -16.85
C LEU A 977 -24.83 -13.23 -15.89
N ARG A 978 -24.54 -12.97 -14.61
CA ARG A 978 -24.50 -13.99 -13.55
C ARG A 978 -25.81 -14.77 -13.46
N GLN A 979 -26.95 -14.07 -13.45
CA GLN A 979 -28.28 -14.70 -13.45
C GLN A 979 -28.51 -15.57 -14.69
N THR A 980 -28.20 -15.06 -15.89
CA THR A 980 -28.31 -15.82 -17.15
C THR A 980 -27.48 -17.10 -17.13
N TYR A 981 -26.23 -17.06 -16.66
CA TYR A 981 -25.37 -18.25 -16.61
C TYR A 981 -25.90 -19.30 -15.62
N ILE A 982 -26.40 -18.88 -14.45
CA ILE A 982 -27.05 -19.76 -13.47
C ILE A 982 -28.31 -20.38 -14.08
N SER A 983 -29.15 -19.59 -14.76
CA SER A 983 -30.38 -20.07 -15.41
C SER A 983 -30.09 -21.05 -16.55
N LEU A 984 -29.05 -20.82 -17.36
CA LEU A 984 -28.62 -21.70 -18.44
C LEU A 984 -28.14 -23.06 -17.91
N ILE A 985 -27.28 -23.06 -16.89
CA ILE A 985 -26.79 -24.30 -16.26
C ILE A 985 -27.94 -25.08 -15.61
N ASN A 986 -28.84 -24.41 -14.88
CA ASN A 986 -29.97 -25.09 -14.25
C ASN A 986 -31.01 -25.59 -15.26
N ALA A 987 -31.28 -24.85 -16.35
CA ALA A 987 -32.15 -25.31 -17.42
C ALA A 987 -31.59 -26.57 -18.12
N TYR A 988 -30.27 -26.62 -18.35
CA TYR A 988 -29.61 -27.81 -18.91
C TYR A 988 -29.84 -29.05 -18.04
N TYR A 989 -29.57 -28.95 -16.73
CA TYR A 989 -29.77 -30.06 -15.79
C TYR A 989 -31.25 -30.45 -15.60
N ASN A 990 -32.16 -29.48 -15.57
CA ASN A 990 -33.59 -29.75 -15.40
C ASN A 990 -34.23 -30.40 -16.64
N ASN A 991 -33.83 -30.00 -17.85
CA ASN A 991 -34.41 -30.55 -19.09
C ASN A 991 -33.88 -31.96 -19.41
N GLY A 992 -32.64 -32.29 -19.00
CA GLY A 992 -32.01 -33.60 -19.21
C GLY A 992 -32.68 -34.80 -18.48
N VAL A 993 -33.70 -34.55 -17.64
CA VAL A 993 -34.42 -35.58 -16.88
C VAL A 993 -35.21 -36.55 -17.77
N SER A 994 -35.55 -36.16 -19.01
CA SER A 994 -36.47 -36.93 -19.87
C SER A 994 -36.02 -38.33 -20.28
N ASN A 995 -34.74 -38.71 -20.17
CA ASN A 995 -34.22 -39.98 -20.72
C ASN A 995 -32.98 -40.57 -20.01
N ASN A 996 -32.97 -40.73 -18.66
CA ASN A 996 -31.97 -41.54 -17.92
C ASN A 996 -30.47 -41.30 -18.26
N LEU A 997 -30.11 -40.09 -18.69
CA LEU A 997 -28.77 -39.74 -19.18
C LEU A 997 -27.87 -39.06 -18.13
N LEU A 998 -28.39 -38.80 -16.93
CA LEU A 998 -27.71 -38.12 -15.82
C LEU A 998 -26.38 -38.75 -15.36
N GLY A 999 -26.08 -39.98 -15.79
CA GLY A 999 -24.79 -40.65 -15.55
C GLY A 999 -23.83 -40.71 -16.75
N ARG A 1000 -24.09 -39.99 -17.87
CA ARG A 1000 -23.33 -40.17 -19.13
C ARG A 1000 -22.63 -38.95 -19.74
N LYS A 1001 -22.90 -37.71 -19.31
CA LYS A 1001 -22.19 -36.49 -19.80
C LYS A 1001 -21.60 -35.63 -18.67
N PRO A 1002 -20.57 -36.09 -17.94
CA PRO A 1002 -19.93 -35.30 -16.90
C PRO A 1002 -19.17 -34.04 -17.41
N HIS A 1003 -18.87 -33.97 -18.71
CA HIS A 1003 -18.00 -32.95 -19.33
C HIS A 1003 -18.72 -31.80 -20.05
N PHE A 1004 -20.04 -31.64 -19.88
CA PHE A 1004 -20.77 -30.52 -20.50
C PHE A 1004 -20.18 -29.16 -20.10
N THR A 1005 -19.95 -28.30 -21.09
CA THR A 1005 -19.27 -27.00 -20.95
C THR A 1005 -19.94 -25.92 -21.81
N ILE A 1006 -20.03 -24.71 -21.27
CA ILE A 1006 -20.53 -23.50 -21.94
C ILE A 1006 -19.31 -22.60 -22.22
N PHE A 1007 -18.99 -22.41 -23.49
CA PHE A 1007 -17.92 -21.54 -23.96
C PHE A 1007 -18.50 -20.14 -24.23
N VAL A 1008 -18.18 -19.19 -23.36
CA VAL A 1008 -18.63 -17.80 -23.44
C VAL A 1008 -17.56 -17.00 -24.16
N THR A 1009 -17.86 -16.46 -25.35
CA THR A 1009 -16.89 -15.64 -26.09
C THR A 1009 -16.84 -14.22 -25.55
N ASN A 1010 -15.72 -13.53 -25.76
CA ASN A 1010 -15.69 -12.08 -25.69
C ASN A 1010 -16.34 -11.42 -26.91
N TYR A 1011 -16.52 -10.10 -26.81
CA TYR A 1011 -16.88 -9.19 -27.89
C TYR A 1011 -15.59 -8.52 -28.38
N ILE A 1012 -15.30 -8.62 -29.68
CA ILE A 1012 -14.06 -8.10 -30.28
C ILE A 1012 -14.11 -6.60 -30.56
N GLU A 1013 -12.96 -5.94 -30.55
CA GLU A 1013 -12.88 -4.53 -30.96
C GLU A 1013 -13.30 -4.36 -32.43
N LEU A 1014 -14.25 -3.45 -32.67
CA LEU A 1014 -14.70 -3.13 -34.04
C LEU A 1014 -13.65 -2.35 -34.84
N PHE A 1015 -12.87 -1.49 -34.17
CA PHE A 1015 -11.96 -0.54 -34.81
C PHE A 1015 -10.58 -0.64 -34.17
N ARG A 1016 -9.56 -0.92 -34.98
CA ARG A 1016 -8.18 -0.92 -34.52
C ARG A 1016 -7.79 0.50 -34.08
N VAL A 1017 -7.41 0.68 -32.81
CA VAL A 1017 -7.05 2.02 -32.26
C VAL A 1017 -5.76 2.56 -32.90
N LYS A 1018 -4.73 1.72 -33.05
CA LYS A 1018 -3.51 1.99 -33.83
C LYS A 1018 -3.14 0.76 -34.67
N PRO A 1019 -2.91 0.90 -35.99
CA PRO A 1019 -2.31 -0.15 -36.81
C PRO A 1019 -0.95 -0.58 -36.23
N ALA A 1020 -0.69 -1.90 -36.22
CA ALA A 1020 0.54 -2.46 -35.66
C ALA A 1020 1.80 -2.14 -36.49
N ASP A 1021 1.63 -1.67 -37.73
CA ASP A 1021 2.67 -1.27 -38.67
C ASP A 1021 2.95 0.24 -38.69
N GLY A 1022 2.21 1.03 -37.90
CA GLY A 1022 2.32 2.50 -37.87
C GLY A 1022 1.79 3.22 -39.12
N THR A 1023 1.08 2.53 -40.01
CA THR A 1023 0.53 3.14 -41.23
C THR A 1023 -0.64 4.09 -40.95
N THR A 1024 -0.80 5.10 -41.80
CA THR A 1024 -1.91 6.07 -41.72
C THR A 1024 -3.20 5.48 -42.30
N THR A 1025 -4.31 5.51 -41.55
CA THR A 1025 -5.63 5.07 -42.04
C THR A 1025 -6.56 6.27 -42.24
N ASN A 1026 -7.45 6.19 -43.24
CA ASN A 1026 -8.37 7.28 -43.57
C ASN A 1026 -9.55 7.41 -42.58
N CYS A 1027 -9.64 6.56 -41.55
CA CYS A 1027 -10.74 6.52 -40.59
C CYS A 1027 -11.00 7.82 -39.83
N GLY A 1028 -9.95 8.60 -39.53
CA GLY A 1028 -10.08 9.91 -38.90
C GLY A 1028 -10.66 10.99 -39.82
N GLU A 1029 -10.75 10.73 -41.13
CA GLU A 1029 -11.14 11.71 -42.15
C GLU A 1029 -12.55 11.47 -42.70
N ILE A 1030 -12.96 10.21 -42.81
CA ILE A 1030 -14.24 9.75 -43.38
C ILE A 1030 -15.38 9.70 -42.33
N ASN A 1031 -16.58 9.32 -42.80
CA ASN A 1031 -17.68 8.83 -41.97
C ASN A 1031 -18.12 7.42 -42.45
N PHE A 1032 -18.67 6.62 -41.52
CA PHE A 1032 -19.07 5.23 -41.77
C PHE A 1032 -20.56 5.06 -42.14
N LYS A 1033 -21.25 6.17 -42.45
CA LYS A 1033 -22.71 6.23 -42.68
C LYS A 1033 -23.13 5.35 -43.86
N TYR A 1034 -23.89 4.30 -43.60
CA TYR A 1034 -24.31 3.32 -44.59
C TYR A 1034 -25.22 3.94 -45.66
N LYS A 1035 -24.70 4.08 -46.89
CA LYS A 1035 -25.48 4.57 -48.04
C LYS A 1035 -26.28 3.44 -48.65
N ALA A 1036 -27.60 3.47 -48.44
CA ALA A 1036 -28.53 2.42 -48.90
C ALA A 1036 -28.58 2.20 -50.44
N VAL A 1037 -28.07 3.15 -51.24
CA VAL A 1037 -27.96 3.03 -52.72
C VAL A 1037 -26.64 3.66 -53.19
N PRO A 1038 -25.81 2.97 -54.00
CA PRO A 1038 -24.66 3.59 -54.66
C PRO A 1038 -25.08 4.70 -55.63
N GLY A 1039 -24.41 5.85 -55.56
CA GLY A 1039 -24.56 6.93 -56.55
C GLY A 1039 -25.64 7.98 -56.29
N GLN A 1040 -26.32 7.98 -55.13
CA GLN A 1040 -27.18 9.10 -54.71
C GLN A 1040 -26.52 10.00 -53.65
N VAL A 1041 -26.89 11.29 -53.68
CA VAL A 1041 -26.44 12.32 -52.74
C VAL A 1041 -27.47 12.43 -51.61
N ASP A 1042 -27.03 12.28 -50.37
CA ASP A 1042 -27.83 12.56 -49.18
C ASP A 1042 -28.03 14.08 -49.04
N GLN A 1043 -29.28 14.53 -48.89
CA GLN A 1043 -29.65 15.95 -48.89
C GLN A 1043 -29.91 16.51 -47.48
N ASN A 1044 -29.57 15.78 -46.41
CA ASN A 1044 -29.79 16.23 -45.02
C ASN A 1044 -28.47 16.50 -44.26
N PRO A 1045 -28.03 17.78 -44.12
CA PRO A 1045 -26.76 18.14 -43.49
C PRO A 1045 -26.67 17.78 -42.00
N ASP A 1046 -27.78 17.80 -41.27
CA ASP A 1046 -27.82 17.74 -39.79
C ASP A 1046 -27.65 16.32 -39.22
N SER A 1047 -27.09 15.40 -40.01
CA SER A 1047 -26.98 13.97 -39.68
C SER A 1047 -25.59 13.39 -39.96
N ASN A 1048 -24.57 14.01 -39.38
CA ASN A 1048 -23.18 13.55 -39.39
C ASN A 1048 -22.94 12.59 -38.21
N PRO A 1049 -22.67 11.28 -38.42
CA PRO A 1049 -22.13 10.40 -37.38
C PRO A 1049 -20.66 10.75 -37.08
N ALA A 1050 -20.08 10.14 -36.05
CA ALA A 1050 -18.69 10.43 -35.66
C ALA A 1050 -17.70 10.04 -36.77
N LYS A 1051 -16.64 10.84 -36.94
CA LYS A 1051 -15.43 10.39 -37.62
C LYS A 1051 -14.69 9.44 -36.69
N MET A 1052 -14.13 8.34 -37.21
CA MET A 1052 -13.42 7.35 -36.41
C MET A 1052 -11.96 7.78 -36.14
N VAL A 1053 -11.81 8.97 -35.54
CA VAL A 1053 -10.54 9.47 -35.00
C VAL A 1053 -10.04 8.56 -33.87
N GLU A 1054 -8.76 8.69 -33.49
CA GLU A 1054 -8.15 7.81 -32.48
C GLU A 1054 -8.89 7.77 -31.15
N THR A 1055 -9.35 8.92 -30.64
CA THR A 1055 -10.11 9.03 -29.39
C THR A 1055 -11.47 8.33 -29.45
N GLU A 1056 -12.18 8.44 -30.59
CA GLU A 1056 -13.44 7.73 -30.81
C GLU A 1056 -13.19 6.21 -30.93
N ARG A 1057 -12.14 5.78 -31.65
CA ARG A 1057 -11.78 4.36 -31.73
C ARG A 1057 -11.41 3.78 -30.36
N LYS A 1058 -10.65 4.52 -29.53
CA LYS A 1058 -10.37 4.13 -28.14
C LYS A 1058 -11.64 4.01 -27.31
N TYR A 1059 -12.61 4.94 -27.41
CA TYR A 1059 -13.89 4.82 -26.71
C TYR A 1059 -14.61 3.49 -27.00
N TRP A 1060 -14.61 3.02 -28.25
CA TRP A 1060 -15.20 1.73 -28.62
C TRP A 1060 -14.42 0.51 -28.09
N ALA A 1061 -13.08 0.59 -28.05
CA ALA A 1061 -12.25 -0.46 -27.46
C ALA A 1061 -12.45 -0.54 -25.93
N ASP A 1062 -12.40 0.60 -25.23
CA ASP A 1062 -12.57 0.69 -23.78
C ASP A 1062 -13.94 0.15 -23.33
N LEU A 1063 -15.02 0.56 -24.02
CA LEU A 1063 -16.38 0.05 -23.80
C LEU A 1063 -16.46 -1.49 -23.85
N LEU A 1064 -15.81 -2.08 -24.85
CA LEU A 1064 -15.80 -3.53 -25.06
C LEU A 1064 -14.92 -4.24 -24.03
N SER A 1065 -13.80 -3.63 -23.64
CA SER A 1065 -12.97 -4.09 -22.53
C SER A 1065 -13.79 -4.18 -21.24
N TYR A 1066 -14.56 -3.14 -20.88
CA TYR A 1066 -15.44 -3.18 -19.71
C TYR A 1066 -16.53 -4.26 -19.80
N LEU A 1067 -17.18 -4.45 -20.95
CA LEU A 1067 -18.16 -5.52 -21.15
C LEU A 1067 -17.51 -6.91 -20.97
N ASN A 1068 -16.34 -7.11 -21.56
CA ASN A 1068 -15.58 -8.34 -21.46
C ASN A 1068 -15.12 -8.62 -20.02
N THR A 1069 -14.73 -7.60 -19.26
CA THR A 1069 -14.41 -7.70 -17.82
C THR A 1069 -15.65 -8.09 -16.99
N ALA A 1070 -16.83 -7.52 -17.28
CA ALA A 1070 -18.07 -7.92 -16.62
C ALA A 1070 -18.44 -9.39 -16.92
N ILE A 1071 -18.18 -9.87 -18.14
CA ILE A 1071 -18.34 -11.26 -18.55
C ILE A 1071 -17.39 -12.19 -17.79
N ILE A 1072 -16.09 -11.88 -17.73
CA ILE A 1072 -15.08 -12.65 -16.98
C ILE A 1072 -15.47 -12.77 -15.51
N ASN A 1073 -15.85 -11.65 -14.88
CA ASN A 1073 -16.23 -11.61 -13.48
C ASN A 1073 -17.51 -12.44 -13.22
N ALA A 1074 -18.54 -12.32 -14.06
CA ALA A 1074 -19.76 -13.12 -13.93
C ALA A 1074 -19.52 -14.63 -14.18
N ILE A 1075 -18.56 -15.01 -15.03
CA ILE A 1075 -18.13 -16.41 -15.23
C ILE A 1075 -17.46 -16.95 -13.95
N HIS A 1076 -16.55 -16.17 -13.36
CA HIS A 1076 -15.88 -16.52 -12.10
C HIS A 1076 -16.89 -16.68 -10.96
N ASP A 1077 -17.79 -15.69 -10.80
CA ASP A 1077 -18.84 -15.69 -9.78
C ASP A 1077 -19.71 -16.96 -9.80
N VAL A 1078 -19.99 -17.52 -10.98
CA VAL A 1078 -20.84 -18.72 -11.12
C VAL A 1078 -20.04 -20.01 -11.02
N ASN A 1079 -18.85 -20.10 -11.61
CA ASN A 1079 -17.99 -21.29 -11.45
C ASN A 1079 -17.66 -21.58 -9.97
N MET A 1080 -17.63 -20.55 -9.11
CA MET A 1080 -17.41 -20.69 -7.67
C MET A 1080 -18.65 -21.11 -6.85
N MET A 1081 -19.85 -21.22 -7.44
CA MET A 1081 -21.10 -21.54 -6.71
C MET A 1081 -21.27 -23.02 -6.31
N GLY A 1082 -20.23 -23.84 -6.46
CA GLY A 1082 -20.20 -25.23 -5.99
C GLY A 1082 -20.19 -26.29 -7.10
N ALA A 1083 -20.15 -27.56 -6.72
CA ALA A 1083 -19.79 -28.69 -7.60
C ALA A 1083 -20.68 -28.89 -8.85
N GLN A 1084 -21.91 -28.36 -8.87
CA GLN A 1084 -22.78 -28.35 -10.05
C GLN A 1084 -22.28 -27.36 -11.13
N TYR A 1085 -21.79 -26.20 -10.69
CA TYR A 1085 -21.39 -25.06 -11.54
C TYR A 1085 -19.88 -25.03 -11.83
N ALA A 1086 -19.07 -25.69 -11.00
CA ALA A 1086 -17.61 -25.71 -11.11
C ALA A 1086 -17.13 -26.14 -12.51
N ASN A 1087 -16.31 -25.29 -13.14
CA ASN A 1087 -15.74 -25.45 -14.48
C ASN A 1087 -16.80 -25.66 -15.60
N ARG A 1088 -18.04 -25.16 -15.42
CA ARG A 1088 -19.08 -25.23 -16.46
C ARG A 1088 -19.01 -24.09 -17.46
N LEU A 1089 -18.45 -22.94 -17.07
CA LEU A 1089 -18.30 -21.77 -17.93
C LEU A 1089 -16.83 -21.56 -18.25
N VAL A 1090 -16.49 -21.48 -19.53
CA VAL A 1090 -15.14 -21.20 -20.02
C VAL A 1090 -15.18 -19.91 -20.82
N TYR A 1091 -14.42 -18.90 -20.38
CA TYR A 1091 -14.20 -17.70 -21.17
C TYR A 1091 -13.31 -18.03 -22.38
N VAL A 1092 -13.72 -17.60 -23.57
CA VAL A 1092 -12.94 -17.73 -24.80
C VAL A 1092 -12.64 -16.33 -25.33
N ASP A 1093 -11.39 -15.93 -25.19
CA ASP A 1093 -10.87 -14.77 -25.91
C ASP A 1093 -10.69 -15.15 -27.39
N VAL A 1094 -11.34 -14.41 -28.28
CA VAL A 1094 -11.21 -14.56 -29.73
C VAL A 1094 -10.67 -13.31 -30.41
N ASP A 1095 -10.41 -12.23 -29.67
CA ASP A 1095 -10.14 -10.89 -30.24
C ASP A 1095 -8.88 -10.85 -31.11
N SER A 1096 -7.78 -11.44 -30.62
CA SER A 1096 -6.51 -11.54 -31.36
C SER A 1096 -6.62 -12.30 -32.69
N HIS A 1097 -7.65 -13.13 -32.88
CA HIS A 1097 -7.90 -13.83 -34.15
C HIS A 1097 -8.56 -12.96 -35.23
N TYR A 1098 -8.90 -11.70 -34.91
CA TYR A 1098 -9.43 -10.72 -35.87
C TYR A 1098 -8.43 -9.60 -36.22
N ASP A 1099 -7.16 -9.72 -35.81
CA ASP A 1099 -6.09 -8.88 -36.39
C ASP A 1099 -5.90 -9.23 -37.87
N GLY A 1100 -5.99 -8.22 -38.74
CA GLY A 1100 -6.12 -8.39 -40.20
C GLY A 1100 -7.58 -8.36 -40.69
N HIS A 1101 -8.54 -8.10 -39.79
CA HIS A 1101 -9.99 -8.16 -40.04
C HIS A 1101 -10.80 -7.03 -39.38
N ARG A 1102 -10.23 -6.17 -38.52
CA ARG A 1102 -10.94 -5.03 -37.90
C ARG A 1102 -11.12 -3.88 -38.89
N PHE A 1103 -12.06 -2.96 -38.60
CA PHE A 1103 -12.06 -1.67 -39.29
C PHE A 1103 -10.85 -0.83 -38.87
N CYS A 1104 -10.42 0.12 -39.72
CA CYS A 1104 -9.33 1.06 -39.45
C CYS A 1104 -7.94 0.43 -39.25
N GLU A 1105 -7.68 -0.69 -39.92
CA GLU A 1105 -6.36 -1.32 -40.02
C GLU A 1105 -5.49 -0.75 -41.14
N GLY A 1106 -4.20 -1.09 -41.13
CA GLY A 1106 -3.22 -0.65 -42.10
C GLY A 1106 -3.53 -1.09 -43.53
N GLY A 1107 -3.41 -0.17 -44.48
CA GLY A 1107 -3.65 -0.44 -45.91
C GLY A 1107 -5.11 -0.67 -46.32
N VAL A 1108 -6.09 -0.60 -45.40
CA VAL A 1108 -7.52 -0.71 -45.72
C VAL A 1108 -8.09 0.67 -46.05
N SER A 1109 -8.73 0.80 -47.22
CA SER A 1109 -9.41 2.03 -47.64
C SER A 1109 -10.88 2.00 -47.24
N GLU A 1110 -11.23 2.71 -46.18
CA GLU A 1110 -12.56 2.67 -45.55
C GLU A 1110 -13.54 3.67 -46.18
N PRO A 1111 -14.88 3.45 -46.09
CA PRO A 1111 -15.56 2.30 -45.47
C PRO A 1111 -15.61 1.08 -46.41
N ALA A 1112 -14.97 -0.01 -46.01
CA ALA A 1112 -14.70 -1.16 -46.85
C ALA A 1112 -15.85 -2.20 -46.88
N TYR A 1113 -17.09 -1.74 -47.12
CA TYR A 1113 -18.34 -2.56 -47.04
C TYR A 1113 -18.38 -3.87 -47.86
N PHE A 1114 -17.42 -4.09 -48.76
CA PHE A 1114 -17.30 -5.29 -49.59
C PHE A 1114 -15.91 -5.95 -49.53
N PHE A 1115 -15.08 -5.62 -48.53
CA PHE A 1115 -13.80 -6.31 -48.34
C PHE A 1115 -14.09 -7.77 -47.97
N THR A 1116 -13.78 -8.70 -48.89
CA THR A 1116 -14.05 -10.14 -48.67
C THR A 1116 -13.17 -10.77 -47.59
N LYS A 1117 -12.29 -9.98 -46.94
CA LYS A 1117 -11.54 -10.34 -45.74
C LYS A 1117 -12.10 -9.75 -44.44
N SER A 1118 -12.56 -8.49 -44.39
CA SER A 1118 -12.93 -7.80 -43.13
C SER A 1118 -14.35 -8.09 -42.63
N ASN A 1119 -14.83 -9.33 -42.82
CA ASN A 1119 -16.03 -9.82 -42.16
C ASN A 1119 -15.63 -10.62 -40.92
N PHE A 1120 -16.59 -10.81 -40.01
CA PHE A 1120 -16.41 -11.53 -38.74
C PHE A 1120 -16.16 -13.05 -38.99
N TYR A 1121 -14.93 -13.40 -39.35
CA TYR A 1121 -14.48 -14.78 -39.56
C TYR A 1121 -13.59 -15.26 -38.41
N LEU A 1122 -14.07 -16.26 -37.67
CA LEU A 1122 -13.25 -16.98 -36.70
C LEU A 1122 -12.42 -18.05 -37.42
N PRO A 1123 -11.07 -18.05 -37.29
CA PRO A 1123 -10.25 -19.23 -37.54
C PRO A 1123 -10.75 -20.42 -36.71
N SER A 1124 -10.52 -21.65 -37.18
CA SER A 1124 -11.14 -22.83 -36.57
C SER A 1124 -10.71 -23.03 -35.10
N LEU A 1125 -11.66 -23.28 -34.19
CA LEU A 1125 -11.47 -23.45 -32.74
C LEU A 1125 -10.32 -24.42 -32.34
N ILE A 1126 -9.90 -25.32 -33.22
CA ILE A 1126 -8.77 -26.24 -33.00
C ILE A 1126 -7.41 -25.51 -32.95
N SER A 1127 -7.27 -24.30 -33.51
CA SER A 1127 -6.04 -23.51 -33.37
C SER A 1127 -5.80 -23.08 -31.91
N LEU A 1128 -6.86 -22.77 -31.16
CA LEU A 1128 -6.81 -22.50 -29.72
C LEU A 1128 -6.55 -23.74 -28.85
N LEU A 1129 -6.47 -24.94 -29.44
CA LEU A 1129 -6.41 -26.21 -28.71
C LEU A 1129 -5.14 -27.01 -29.01
N ASN A 1130 -4.12 -26.42 -29.65
CA ASN A 1130 -2.96 -27.18 -30.12
C ASN A 1130 -1.59 -26.48 -29.94
N PRO A 1131 -1.06 -26.40 -28.69
CA PRO A 1131 0.24 -25.75 -28.40
C PRO A 1131 1.48 -26.51 -28.91
N LEU A 1132 1.32 -27.61 -29.65
CA LEU A 1132 2.38 -28.59 -29.91
C LEU A 1132 2.77 -28.69 -31.40
N LYS A 1133 3.22 -27.57 -31.98
CA LYS A 1133 4.22 -27.61 -33.07
C LYS A 1133 5.01 -26.31 -33.23
N ALA A 1134 6.33 -26.49 -33.24
CA ALA A 1134 7.44 -25.60 -33.57
C ALA A 1134 7.11 -24.33 -34.40
N ARG A 1135 7.66 -23.15 -34.06
CA ARG A 1135 9.06 -22.76 -34.36
C ARG A 1135 9.52 -23.20 -35.75
N ASP A 1136 9.45 -22.30 -36.73
CA ASP A 1136 10.53 -22.18 -37.72
C ASP A 1136 10.64 -20.71 -38.20
N THR A 1137 11.76 -20.35 -38.84
CA THR A 1137 12.18 -18.96 -39.07
C THR A 1137 12.60 -18.67 -40.52
N SER A 1138 12.02 -17.64 -41.14
CA SER A 1138 12.47 -16.90 -42.34
C SER A 1138 11.34 -15.92 -42.73
N SER A 1139 11.54 -14.76 -43.39
CA SER A 1139 12.73 -14.08 -43.96
C SER A 1139 12.49 -12.54 -43.86
N PRO A 1140 13.51 -11.65 -43.95
CA PRO A 1140 13.33 -10.21 -43.69
C PRO A 1140 13.19 -9.34 -44.96
N GLU A 1141 12.52 -8.20 -44.81
CA GLU A 1141 12.56 -6.94 -45.60
C GLU A 1141 11.53 -5.99 -44.91
N ASP A 1142 11.73 -4.69 -44.70
CA ASP A 1142 12.85 -3.80 -45.04
C ASP A 1142 13.01 -2.66 -43.98
N ALA A 1143 14.07 -1.85 -44.05
CA ALA A 1143 14.47 -0.93 -42.96
C ALA A 1143 14.40 0.58 -43.28
N ASN A 1144 14.39 1.40 -42.21
CA ASN A 1144 14.68 2.84 -42.14
C ASN A 1144 13.79 3.85 -42.91
N TYR A 1145 13.23 4.82 -42.17
CA TYR A 1145 13.55 6.25 -42.39
C TYR A 1145 13.43 7.04 -41.07
N THR A 1146 14.23 8.09 -40.89
CA THR A 1146 14.63 8.56 -39.55
C THR A 1146 14.23 9.99 -39.16
N LEU A 1147 13.59 10.09 -37.99
CA LEU A 1147 13.70 11.08 -36.88
C LEU A 1147 13.80 12.60 -37.14
N THR A 1148 14.42 13.06 -38.22
CA THR A 1148 14.83 14.46 -38.44
C THR A 1148 13.64 15.42 -38.64
N ALA A 1149 12.54 14.95 -39.23
CA ALA A 1149 11.35 15.77 -39.48
C ALA A 1149 10.55 16.12 -38.21
N ALA A 1150 10.81 15.45 -37.07
CA ALA A 1150 10.07 15.65 -35.82
C ALA A 1150 10.38 16.98 -35.11
N ILE A 1151 11.45 17.69 -35.51
CA ILE A 1151 12.02 18.82 -34.76
C ILE A 1151 11.48 20.19 -35.22
N GLU A 1152 10.99 20.33 -36.46
CA GLU A 1152 10.56 21.63 -37.01
C GLU A 1152 9.07 21.96 -36.77
N ASN A 1153 8.18 20.96 -36.73
CA ASN A 1153 6.74 21.20 -36.55
C ASN A 1153 6.32 21.47 -35.09
N TYR A 1154 7.15 21.11 -34.10
CA TYR A 1154 6.85 21.33 -32.67
C TYR A 1154 6.89 22.82 -32.24
N LYS A 1155 7.19 23.76 -33.15
CA LYS A 1155 7.47 25.18 -32.83
C LYS A 1155 6.47 26.21 -33.38
N ARG A 1156 5.27 25.81 -33.84
CA ARG A 1156 4.36 26.75 -34.52
C ARG A 1156 3.02 27.04 -33.82
N ASP A 1157 2.32 26.03 -33.31
CA ASP A 1157 0.89 26.17 -32.98
C ASP A 1157 0.61 26.13 -31.47
N THR A 1158 1.12 27.16 -30.77
CA THR A 1158 0.81 27.45 -29.35
C THR A 1158 0.61 28.95 -29.15
N GLU A 1159 -0.64 29.43 -29.14
CA GLU A 1159 -1.06 30.69 -28.49
C GLU A 1159 -2.61 30.88 -28.51
N VAL A 1160 -3.17 31.42 -27.40
CA VAL A 1160 -4.49 32.10 -27.22
C VAL A 1160 -5.77 31.42 -27.78
N ALA A 1161 -6.76 30.87 -27.05
CA ALA A 1161 -7.37 31.04 -25.71
C ALA A 1161 -8.55 32.05 -25.58
N SER A 1162 -9.77 31.58 -25.24
CA SER A 1162 -10.78 32.26 -24.36
C SER A 1162 -12.12 31.51 -24.18
N GLU A 1163 -12.61 31.46 -22.92
CA GLU A 1163 -13.99 31.22 -22.38
C GLU A 1163 -14.23 29.94 -21.52
N ILE A 1164 -15.03 30.12 -20.44
CA ILE A 1164 -15.00 29.47 -19.10
C ILE A 1164 -16.40 29.68 -18.44
N ASP A 1165 -17.06 28.80 -17.65
CA ASP A 1165 -16.82 27.40 -17.19
C ASP A 1165 -18.16 26.57 -17.26
N VAL A 1166 -18.76 25.81 -16.31
CA VAL A 1166 -18.56 25.48 -14.87
C VAL A 1166 -19.07 24.05 -14.56
N PRO A 1167 -18.44 23.24 -13.66
CA PRO A 1167 -18.93 21.90 -13.27
C PRO A 1167 -19.99 21.84 -12.15
N ASP A 1168 -20.68 20.69 -12.03
CA ASP A 1168 -21.76 20.41 -11.06
C ASP A 1168 -21.27 20.12 -9.62
N TRP A 1169 -21.46 21.06 -8.68
CA TRP A 1169 -21.26 20.83 -7.23
C TRP A 1169 -22.34 21.45 -6.32
N VAL A 1170 -23.53 21.76 -6.85
CA VAL A 1170 -24.58 22.46 -6.08
C VAL A 1170 -25.51 21.49 -5.33
N ASP A 1171 -25.38 21.48 -4.00
CA ASP A 1171 -26.23 20.76 -3.04
C ASP A 1171 -27.74 21.01 -3.25
N GLU A 1172 -28.52 19.92 -3.23
CA GLU A 1172 -29.97 19.95 -3.40
C GLU A 1172 -30.68 20.57 -2.19
N GLU A 1173 -30.14 20.45 -0.96
CA GLU A 1173 -30.72 21.07 0.23
C GLU A 1173 -30.47 22.60 0.27
N GLN A 1174 -29.31 23.06 -0.22
CA GLN A 1174 -29.01 24.49 -0.43
C GLN A 1174 -29.85 25.10 -1.56
N LEU A 1175 -30.06 24.37 -2.66
CA LEU A 1175 -31.00 24.74 -3.72
C LEU A 1175 -32.44 24.82 -3.21
N LEU A 1176 -32.89 23.86 -2.40
CA LEU A 1176 -34.24 23.85 -1.83
C LEU A 1176 -34.49 25.05 -0.89
N ARG A 1177 -33.53 25.36 -0.02
CA ARG A 1177 -33.57 26.58 0.83
C ARG A 1177 -33.65 27.85 -0.01
N SER A 1178 -32.93 27.90 -1.13
CA SER A 1178 -32.99 29.01 -2.09
C SER A 1178 -34.37 29.12 -2.74
N VAL A 1179 -34.95 28.01 -3.22
CA VAL A 1179 -36.31 27.94 -3.80
C VAL A 1179 -37.36 28.47 -2.82
N ASN A 1180 -37.37 28.00 -1.57
CA ASN A 1180 -38.35 28.47 -0.58
C ASN A 1180 -38.22 29.98 -0.30
N SER A 1181 -36.98 30.50 -0.22
CA SER A 1181 -36.75 31.95 -0.01
C SER A 1181 -37.37 32.84 -1.09
N LEU A 1182 -37.47 32.37 -2.35
CA LEU A 1182 -38.09 33.13 -3.45
C LEU A 1182 -39.57 33.41 -3.22
N PHE A 1183 -40.25 32.56 -2.44
CA PHE A 1183 -41.67 32.69 -2.09
C PHE A 1183 -41.90 33.34 -0.72
N GLY A 1184 -40.84 33.75 -0.01
CA GLY A 1184 -40.94 34.48 1.26
C GLY A 1184 -41.32 33.64 2.49
N SER A 1185 -41.65 32.35 2.33
CA SER A 1185 -41.83 31.38 3.42
C SER A 1185 -40.68 30.35 3.39
N PRO A 1186 -40.01 30.05 4.52
CA PRO A 1186 -39.03 28.97 4.60
C PRO A 1186 -39.56 27.59 4.18
N ASN A 1187 -40.88 27.41 4.16
CA ASN A 1187 -41.57 26.16 3.85
C ASN A 1187 -42.46 26.24 2.60
N ALA A 1188 -42.37 27.32 1.78
CA ALA A 1188 -43.35 27.64 0.74
C ALA A 1188 -43.74 26.47 -0.19
N VAL A 1189 -42.80 25.63 -0.60
CA VAL A 1189 -43.08 24.45 -1.44
C VAL A 1189 -43.98 23.43 -0.70
N GLN A 1190 -43.75 23.21 0.60
CA GLN A 1190 -44.59 22.37 1.45
C GLN A 1190 -45.98 23.00 1.66
N ASP A 1191 -46.03 24.31 1.97
CA ASP A 1191 -47.27 25.06 2.18
C ASP A 1191 -48.22 24.93 0.95
N ILE A 1192 -47.66 25.06 -0.27
CA ILE A 1192 -48.39 24.89 -1.54
C ILE A 1192 -48.90 23.45 -1.75
N ILE A 1193 -48.12 22.44 -1.34
CA ILE A 1193 -48.52 21.02 -1.48
C ILE A 1193 -49.65 20.68 -0.52
N ASP A 1194 -49.62 21.22 0.70
CA ASP A 1194 -50.68 21.02 1.68
C ASP A 1194 -51.99 21.67 1.24
N ASP A 1195 -51.98 22.92 0.73
CA ASP A 1195 -53.16 23.57 0.15
C ASP A 1195 -53.78 22.77 -1.02
N ILE A 1196 -52.96 22.30 -1.97
CA ILE A 1196 -53.45 21.54 -3.14
C ILE A 1196 -54.02 20.18 -2.71
N ALA A 1197 -53.41 19.52 -1.72
CA ALA A 1197 -53.83 18.21 -1.26
C ALA A 1197 -55.05 18.27 -0.32
N ASP A 1198 -55.20 19.32 0.49
CA ASP A 1198 -56.40 19.52 1.31
C ASP A 1198 -57.61 19.91 0.43
N ALA A 1199 -57.37 20.62 -0.68
CA ALA A 1199 -58.37 20.86 -1.72
C ALA A 1199 -58.70 19.61 -2.58
N ASN A 1200 -57.86 18.57 -2.58
CA ASN A 1200 -58.13 17.31 -3.28
C ASN A 1200 -57.43 16.10 -2.60
N PRO A 1201 -58.04 15.51 -1.54
CA PRO A 1201 -57.39 14.55 -0.63
C PRO A 1201 -57.16 13.14 -1.21
N THR A 1202 -57.10 13.00 -2.53
CA THR A 1202 -56.75 11.76 -3.24
C THR A 1202 -55.29 11.70 -3.68
N PHE A 1203 -54.55 12.81 -3.60
CA PHE A 1203 -53.14 12.87 -3.96
C PHE A 1203 -52.20 12.44 -2.81
N ASN A 1204 -51.11 11.75 -3.15
CA ASN A 1204 -50.04 11.44 -2.21
C ASN A 1204 -49.13 12.66 -2.02
N LYS A 1205 -49.23 13.34 -0.86
CA LYS A 1205 -48.45 14.54 -0.53
C LYS A 1205 -46.94 14.35 -0.73
N ARG A 1206 -46.39 13.15 -0.44
CA ARG A 1206 -44.94 12.89 -0.58
C ARG A 1206 -44.49 12.80 -2.05
N THR A 1207 -45.25 12.11 -2.90
CA THR A 1207 -44.92 12.04 -4.33
C THR A 1207 -45.05 13.41 -5.01
N MET A 1208 -46.02 14.23 -4.59
CA MET A 1208 -46.10 15.63 -5.03
C MET A 1208 -44.89 16.46 -4.56
N TYR A 1209 -44.40 16.24 -3.35
CA TYR A 1209 -43.18 16.89 -2.84
C TYR A 1209 -41.96 16.53 -3.68
N ASP A 1210 -41.68 15.23 -3.85
CA ASP A 1210 -40.52 14.75 -4.59
C ASP A 1210 -40.53 15.24 -6.05
N ASP A 1211 -41.70 15.38 -6.68
CA ASP A 1211 -41.83 15.90 -8.05
C ASP A 1211 -41.77 17.44 -8.14
N LEU A 1212 -42.42 18.17 -7.22
CA LEU A 1212 -42.42 19.64 -7.24
C LEU A 1212 -41.04 20.20 -6.86
N VAL A 1213 -40.34 19.57 -5.91
CA VAL A 1213 -38.96 19.90 -5.56
C VAL A 1213 -38.05 19.73 -6.76
N ARG A 1214 -38.02 18.57 -7.41
CA ARG A 1214 -37.16 18.32 -8.58
C ARG A 1214 -37.47 19.28 -9.74
N TYR A 1215 -38.72 19.67 -9.93
CA TYR A 1215 -39.11 20.65 -10.95
C TYR A 1215 -38.66 22.08 -10.60
N ALA A 1216 -38.85 22.52 -9.35
CA ALA A 1216 -38.42 23.84 -8.89
C ALA A 1216 -36.88 23.99 -8.88
N VAL A 1217 -36.18 22.95 -8.41
CA VAL A 1217 -34.70 22.86 -8.46
C VAL A 1217 -34.19 22.91 -9.90
N GLY A 1218 -34.86 22.22 -10.84
CA GLY A 1218 -34.53 22.30 -12.27
C GLY A 1218 -34.72 23.69 -12.88
N LEU A 1219 -35.78 24.42 -12.48
CA LEU A 1219 -36.00 25.81 -12.92
C LEU A 1219 -34.99 26.80 -12.34
N VAL A 1220 -34.51 26.59 -11.09
CA VAL A 1220 -33.43 27.41 -10.53
C VAL A 1220 -32.08 27.09 -11.15
N ARG A 1221 -31.75 25.80 -11.38
CA ARG A 1221 -30.51 25.38 -12.07
C ARG A 1221 -30.41 25.88 -13.51
N THR A 1222 -31.52 26.26 -14.14
CA THR A 1222 -31.57 26.81 -15.51
C THR A 1222 -31.72 28.33 -15.58
N ALA A 1223 -31.82 29.01 -14.43
CA ALA A 1223 -31.89 30.47 -14.34
C ALA A 1223 -30.53 31.08 -13.96
N HIS A 1224 -30.06 32.08 -14.70
CA HIS A 1224 -28.84 32.81 -14.33
C HIS A 1224 -28.96 33.42 -12.93
N PRO A 1225 -27.90 33.36 -12.09
CA PRO A 1225 -27.91 33.77 -10.67
C PRO A 1225 -27.97 35.30 -10.51
N THR A 1226 -29.10 35.87 -10.90
CA THR A 1226 -29.39 37.31 -10.92
C THR A 1226 -30.82 37.54 -10.44
N PRO A 1227 -31.15 38.69 -9.82
CA PRO A 1227 -32.52 38.98 -9.37
C PRO A 1227 -33.57 38.89 -10.50
N ALA A 1228 -33.17 39.15 -11.75
CA ALA A 1228 -34.03 38.98 -12.92
C ALA A 1228 -34.27 37.50 -13.26
N GLY A 1229 -33.21 36.68 -13.34
CA GLY A 1229 -33.33 35.24 -13.61
C GLY A 1229 -34.15 34.51 -12.55
N PHE A 1230 -33.91 34.81 -11.27
CA PHE A 1230 -34.71 34.28 -10.16
C PHE A 1230 -36.19 34.70 -10.23
N LYS A 1231 -36.49 35.94 -10.64
CA LYS A 1231 -37.87 36.38 -10.87
C LYS A 1231 -38.53 35.60 -12.02
N SER A 1232 -37.83 35.38 -13.13
CA SER A 1232 -38.33 34.58 -14.25
C SER A 1232 -38.56 33.11 -13.86
N ALA A 1233 -37.70 32.51 -13.04
CA ALA A 1233 -37.89 31.15 -12.51
C ALA A 1233 -39.15 31.06 -11.62
N LYS A 1234 -39.38 32.06 -10.75
CA LYS A 1234 -40.59 32.14 -9.90
C LYS A 1234 -41.87 32.20 -10.75
N ILE A 1235 -41.88 33.03 -11.79
CA ILE A 1235 -43.03 33.15 -12.72
C ILE A 1235 -43.27 31.83 -13.46
N ALA A 1236 -42.23 31.22 -14.04
CA ALA A 1236 -42.35 29.96 -14.77
C ALA A 1236 -42.87 28.80 -13.89
N LEU A 1237 -42.47 28.74 -12.62
CA LEU A 1237 -42.99 27.79 -11.64
C LEU A 1237 -44.47 28.07 -11.29
N CYS A 1238 -44.83 29.35 -11.16
CA CYS A 1238 -46.22 29.80 -10.97
C CYS A 1238 -47.12 29.34 -12.13
N ASP A 1239 -46.71 29.62 -13.38
CA ASP A 1239 -47.45 29.25 -14.60
C ASP A 1239 -47.57 27.73 -14.75
N ALA A 1240 -46.50 26.97 -14.45
CA ALA A 1240 -46.51 25.51 -14.52
C ALA A 1240 -47.45 24.87 -13.48
N LEU A 1241 -47.47 25.39 -12.24
CA LEU A 1241 -48.43 24.98 -11.21
C LEU A 1241 -49.86 25.30 -11.64
N CYS A 1242 -50.11 26.51 -12.15
CA CYS A 1242 -51.42 26.94 -12.63
C CYS A 1242 -51.91 26.15 -13.85
N ALA A 1243 -51.03 25.77 -14.77
CA ALA A 1243 -51.37 24.91 -15.90
C ALA A 1243 -51.68 23.45 -15.49
N ARG A 1244 -51.09 22.98 -14.37
CA ARG A 1244 -51.23 21.59 -13.89
C ARG A 1244 -52.36 21.41 -12.87
N PHE A 1245 -52.72 22.46 -12.12
CA PHE A 1245 -53.79 22.47 -11.12
C PHE A 1245 -54.83 23.60 -11.32
N PRO A 1246 -55.38 23.78 -12.55
CA PRO A 1246 -56.13 24.99 -12.95
C PRO A 1246 -57.48 25.20 -12.25
N ASN A 1247 -57.97 24.20 -11.51
CA ASN A 1247 -59.23 24.26 -10.75
C ASN A 1247 -58.99 24.29 -9.21
N THR A 1248 -57.73 24.31 -8.77
CA THR A 1248 -57.34 24.11 -7.37
C THR A 1248 -56.61 25.32 -6.80
N VAL A 1249 -55.80 26.01 -7.63
CA VAL A 1249 -55.07 27.23 -7.26
C VAL A 1249 -55.74 28.45 -7.90
N ASN A 1250 -55.90 29.54 -7.14
CA ASN A 1250 -56.61 30.73 -7.59
C ASN A 1250 -55.71 31.67 -8.42
N CYS A 1251 -55.35 31.21 -9.62
CA CYS A 1251 -54.28 31.76 -10.46
C CYS A 1251 -54.51 33.21 -10.96
N PRO A 1252 -53.69 34.18 -10.53
CA PRO A 1252 -53.85 35.59 -10.88
C PRO A 1252 -53.15 35.93 -12.20
N ARG A 1253 -53.71 36.86 -12.98
CA ARG A 1253 -53.38 37.05 -14.41
C ARG A 1253 -52.27 38.06 -14.73
N THR A 1254 -51.40 38.42 -13.77
CA THR A 1254 -50.31 39.40 -14.00
C THR A 1254 -49.09 39.17 -13.10
N ASP A 1255 -47.92 39.54 -13.62
CA ASP A 1255 -46.60 39.51 -12.98
C ASP A 1255 -46.55 40.04 -11.52
N ALA A 1256 -47.38 41.04 -11.19
CA ALA A 1256 -47.41 41.68 -9.88
C ALA A 1256 -48.14 40.89 -8.78
N THR A 1257 -48.70 39.72 -9.11
CA THR A 1257 -49.53 38.91 -8.20
C THR A 1257 -49.11 37.43 -8.07
N CYS A 1258 -48.02 37.02 -8.73
CA CYS A 1258 -47.27 35.79 -8.40
C CYS A 1258 -46.01 36.08 -7.54
N ALA A 1259 -45.82 37.34 -7.13
CA ALA A 1259 -44.70 37.80 -6.31
C ALA A 1259 -45.05 37.74 -4.82
#